data_AF-A0A914BTZ2-F1
#
_entry.id   AF-A0A914BTZ2-F1
#
_cell.length_a   1.000
_cell.length_b   1.000
_cell.length_c   1.000
_cell.angle_alpha   90.00
_cell.angle_beta   90.00
_cell.angle_gamma   90.00
#
_symmetry.space_group_name_H-M   'P 1'
#
loop_
_entity.id
_entity.type
_entity.pdbx_description
1 polymer ?
#
loop_
_entity_poly.entity_id
_entity_poly.type
_entity_poly.pdbx_seq_one_letter_code
_entity_poly.pdbx_strand_id
1 'polypeptide(L)'
;MEKLLPGRRLVHRTWVILVLEYLVCYATVITATSGMFQDQVPKFVTSESYYADLRMFPGQSLTAMSLSLDGSQLYLGGKNMFFIMNLTQPFGQSSAIRNVSWVSETSVIDSCEMKGKQGWQCQNFVQVVLMNNETNRLLVCGTNAWAPLCRYFSPNTLGNYEELNGVKRCPFSPEQKSTAIFADGALYSAAVTGFTAVDSVIMRSMQGDVIETKDVDTKWLKVPEFIKSFEVGDWVVFFFREIAVEHVNSGEAIYSRVAKVCKNDIGGDWVLERKFTTFQKARLNCSFPGSFPFYFNYLQDVHMVGEGSNIIFYGVFTTGDHEIPGSAVCVFSLDKIEEIINEGQFKRQQQGTWYPVPVDDVPDPRPGLCAENSKAVPQNTLEFILAHPLMHQSVPNLGGDRPRFDLTRADFRIMQVVVHKQKAANDKTYDVLFLGTDDGRVLKVVIFQDTNGQYRSNLLEEIFISPRDHSEGVVNMEAIQQQIGQPQVILVNTNSTVVELPLQRCKNLTECACQQDPYCVYNNLSQMCVRFHDNKYDSSDVEDIRDCPKEEVPVPQTTTPVECFCPTAQPCVKTGKDCDGEDPDNLPTTIHPPAAVATSSSSPTSPRELITTPKKESVGYNKGPPSPVFWSFFAIGWLIAFILMVFLIHLFVTKRCKGNYQPTDTEESVLGSSYKPSPKIVKTVLPSENGKPPLMTSMQESPVRVTPVNGSLPQSRTHSLTPSTDPNLRNSTNGSYQPPRGSFTYGMDNSYLTPYPGGSLERRHPPTGGVDEGSPHRLPSETESRPSASGASDSEQCDDSDIWLKMPDDSQV
;
A
#
# COMPACT_ATOMS: atom_id res chain seq x y z
N MET A 1 67.12 40.13 -0.34
CA MET A 1 65.79 39.49 -0.48
C MET A 1 65.81 37.96 -0.28
N GLU A 2 66.92 37.26 -0.48
CA GLU A 2 66.94 35.79 -0.64
C GLU A 2 66.42 34.97 0.56
N LYS A 3 66.45 35.49 1.79
CA LYS A 3 65.92 34.79 2.98
C LYS A 3 64.40 34.51 2.96
N LEU A 4 63.65 35.03 1.96
CA LEU A 4 62.21 34.79 1.81
C LEU A 4 61.84 33.67 0.80
N LEU A 5 62.81 33.15 0.04
CA LEU A 5 62.54 32.16 -1.01
C LEU A 5 62.10 30.76 -0.52
N PRO A 6 62.60 30.21 0.61
CA PRO A 6 62.18 28.88 1.08
C PRO A 6 60.68 28.80 1.40
N GLY A 7 60.14 29.85 2.04
CA GLY A 7 58.75 29.89 2.52
C GLY A 7 57.71 29.75 1.40
N ARG A 8 57.92 30.39 0.25
CA ARG A 8 56.99 30.28 -0.89
C ARG A 8 56.89 28.86 -1.45
N ARG A 9 58.01 28.13 -1.55
CA ARG A 9 57.99 26.73 -2.04
C ARG A 9 57.36 25.78 -1.02
N LEU A 10 57.55 26.03 0.28
CA LEU A 10 56.89 25.25 1.33
C LEU A 10 55.38 25.47 1.32
N VAL A 11 54.93 26.73 1.43
CA VAL A 11 53.49 27.08 1.45
C VAL A 11 52.78 26.57 0.19
N HIS A 12 53.37 26.69 -0.99
CA HIS A 12 52.76 26.19 -2.22
C HIS A 12 52.65 24.65 -2.23
N ARG A 13 53.64 23.92 -1.69
CA ARG A 13 53.53 22.46 -1.48
C ARG A 13 52.44 22.10 -0.48
N THR A 14 52.33 22.79 0.66
CA THR A 14 51.27 22.52 1.65
C THR A 14 49.88 22.77 1.07
N TRP A 15 49.70 23.84 0.28
CA TRP A 15 48.44 24.11 -0.43
C TRP A 15 48.11 23.04 -1.48
N VAL A 16 49.09 22.61 -2.28
CA VAL A 16 48.86 21.53 -3.26
C VAL A 16 48.51 20.20 -2.58
N ILE A 17 49.15 19.88 -1.46
CA ILE A 17 48.83 18.68 -0.66
C ILE A 17 47.41 18.78 -0.08
N LEU A 18 47.06 19.89 0.57
CA LEU A 18 45.71 20.09 1.14
C LEU A 18 44.60 20.08 0.06
N VAL A 19 44.88 20.60 -1.13
CA VAL A 19 43.94 20.53 -2.27
C VAL A 19 43.83 19.10 -2.81
N LEU A 20 44.92 18.34 -2.88
CA LEU A 20 44.88 16.92 -3.24
C LEU A 20 44.17 16.07 -2.19
N GLU A 21 44.43 16.27 -0.90
CA GLU A 21 43.72 15.61 0.19
C GLU A 21 42.23 15.97 0.19
N TYR A 22 41.86 17.24 -0.06
CA TYR A 22 40.47 17.65 -0.24
C TYR A 22 39.83 16.98 -1.46
N LEU A 23 40.51 16.94 -2.61
CA LEU A 23 40.00 16.32 -3.83
C LEU A 23 39.85 14.79 -3.68
N VAL A 24 40.80 14.12 -3.04
CA VAL A 24 40.70 12.68 -2.71
C VAL A 24 39.57 12.44 -1.73
N CYS A 25 39.45 13.23 -0.66
CA CYS A 25 38.37 13.10 0.30
C CYS A 25 36.99 13.34 -0.37
N TYR A 26 36.86 14.40 -1.16
CA TYR A 26 35.67 14.73 -1.93
C TYR A 26 35.31 13.63 -2.96
N ALA A 27 36.31 13.07 -3.66
CA ALA A 27 36.12 11.93 -4.55
C ALA A 27 35.67 10.68 -3.78
N THR A 28 36.31 10.35 -2.64
CA THR A 28 35.90 9.20 -1.81
C THR A 28 34.48 9.36 -1.26
N VAL A 29 34.09 10.57 -0.86
CA VAL A 29 32.73 10.91 -0.43
C VAL A 29 31.74 10.76 -1.59
N ILE A 30 32.07 11.24 -2.79
CA ILE A 30 31.24 11.03 -3.99
C ILE A 30 31.09 9.54 -4.32
N THR A 31 32.17 8.74 -4.26
CA THR A 31 32.06 7.28 -4.49
C THR A 31 31.30 6.56 -3.39
N ALA A 32 31.30 7.08 -2.17
CA ALA A 32 30.51 6.53 -1.06
C ALA A 32 29.01 6.89 -1.16
N THR A 33 28.67 8.08 -1.66
CA THR A 33 27.28 8.52 -1.84
C THR A 33 26.66 8.09 -3.17
N SER A 34 27.45 7.76 -4.19
CA SER A 34 26.99 7.04 -5.38
C SER A 34 26.84 5.54 -5.14
N GLY A 35 27.61 4.95 -4.22
CA GLY A 35 27.52 3.53 -3.86
C GLY A 35 26.32 3.12 -2.99
N MET A 36 25.52 4.07 -2.49
CA MET A 36 24.34 3.79 -1.66
C MET A 36 23.04 4.20 -2.34
N PHE A 37 22.24 3.20 -2.73
CA PHE A 37 20.87 3.33 -3.27
C PHE A 37 20.77 4.34 -4.42
N GLN A 38 21.14 3.92 -5.63
CA GLN A 38 20.72 4.61 -6.85
C GLN A 38 19.45 3.92 -7.36
N ASP A 39 18.35 4.68 -7.40
CA ASP A 39 17.06 4.25 -7.92
C ASP A 39 17.18 3.76 -9.37
N GLN A 40 16.35 2.79 -9.75
CA GLN A 40 16.34 2.25 -11.11
C GLN A 40 15.80 3.29 -12.11
N VAL A 41 16.45 3.40 -13.27
CA VAL A 41 15.99 4.25 -14.37
C VAL A 41 15.03 3.44 -15.24
N PRO A 42 13.83 3.95 -15.59
CA PRO A 42 12.91 3.27 -16.50
C PRO A 42 13.53 3.14 -17.90
N LYS A 43 13.37 1.96 -18.52
CA LYS A 43 13.88 1.68 -19.86
C LYS A 43 13.05 2.30 -20.98
N PHE A 44 11.78 2.56 -20.69
CA PHE A 44 10.85 3.26 -21.56
C PHE A 44 10.04 4.27 -20.75
N VAL A 45 9.83 5.45 -21.29
CA VAL A 45 8.99 6.50 -20.69
C VAL A 45 7.99 6.93 -21.75
N THR A 46 6.70 6.90 -21.43
CA THR A 46 5.68 7.31 -22.39
C THR A 46 5.75 8.81 -22.68
N SER A 47 5.48 9.21 -23.93
CA SER A 47 5.21 10.62 -24.26
C SER A 47 4.16 11.20 -23.32
N GLU A 48 4.31 12.47 -22.93
CA GLU A 48 3.30 13.19 -22.12
C GLU A 48 1.94 13.27 -22.83
N SER A 49 1.88 13.06 -24.15
CA SER A 49 0.64 12.98 -24.92
C SER A 49 -0.06 11.62 -24.85
N TYR A 50 0.57 10.57 -24.31
CA TYR A 50 0.08 9.19 -24.42
C TYR A 50 -1.28 8.94 -23.75
N TYR A 51 -1.61 9.69 -22.69
CA TYR A 51 -2.92 9.58 -22.04
C TYR A 51 -4.09 9.85 -23.01
N ALA A 52 -3.87 10.63 -24.07
CA ALA A 52 -4.90 10.93 -25.07
C ALA A 52 -5.24 9.75 -25.99
N ASP A 53 -4.37 8.73 -26.06
CA ASP A 53 -4.61 7.47 -26.77
C ASP A 53 -5.31 6.41 -25.87
N LEU A 54 -5.42 6.67 -24.57
CA LEU A 54 -6.06 5.77 -23.61
C LEU A 54 -7.58 5.98 -23.57
N ARG A 55 -8.33 4.90 -23.31
CA ARG A 55 -9.77 5.02 -23.06
C ARG A 55 -9.98 5.42 -21.61
N MET A 56 -10.81 6.43 -21.39
CA MET A 56 -11.05 7.01 -20.07
C MET A 56 -12.55 7.14 -19.81
N PHE A 57 -12.95 6.91 -18.56
CA PHE A 57 -14.28 7.23 -18.04
C PHE A 57 -14.16 8.40 -17.05
N PRO A 58 -14.78 9.57 -17.32
CA PRO A 58 -14.76 10.71 -16.41
C PRO A 58 -15.79 10.57 -15.29
N GLY A 59 -15.43 11.03 -14.09
CA GLY A 59 -16.28 11.05 -12.90
C GLY A 59 -15.99 12.21 -11.96
N GLN A 60 -16.52 12.15 -10.74
CA GLN A 60 -16.27 13.15 -9.71
C GLN A 60 -16.02 12.48 -8.35
N SER A 61 -14.83 12.72 -7.79
CA SER A 61 -14.35 12.16 -6.52
C SER A 61 -14.55 10.65 -6.43
N LEU A 62 -14.04 9.96 -7.45
CA LEU A 62 -14.05 8.50 -7.56
C LEU A 62 -13.17 7.91 -6.46
N THR A 63 -13.79 7.19 -5.53
CA THR A 63 -13.16 6.82 -4.25
C THR A 63 -13.38 5.37 -3.84
N ALA A 64 -14.27 4.62 -4.50
CA ALA A 64 -14.39 3.18 -4.36
C ALA A 64 -14.41 2.51 -5.73
N MET A 65 -13.76 1.36 -5.85
CA MET A 65 -13.75 0.55 -7.06
C MET A 65 -13.67 -0.92 -6.68
N SER A 66 -14.46 -1.78 -7.32
CA SER A 66 -14.43 -3.24 -7.18
C SER A 66 -14.92 -3.87 -8.47
N LEU A 67 -14.40 -5.04 -8.81
CA LEU A 67 -14.96 -5.90 -9.86
C LEU A 67 -16.11 -6.77 -9.32
N SER A 68 -16.89 -7.35 -10.23
CA SER A 68 -17.72 -8.53 -9.98
C SER A 68 -16.86 -9.81 -10.00
N LEU A 69 -17.37 -10.90 -9.42
CA LEU A 69 -16.67 -12.19 -9.31
C LEU A 69 -16.22 -12.79 -10.65
N ASP A 70 -17.04 -12.58 -11.67
CA ASP A 70 -16.79 -13.02 -13.05
C ASP A 70 -15.93 -12.04 -13.86
N GLY A 71 -15.55 -10.89 -13.28
CA GLY A 71 -14.85 -9.80 -13.97
C GLY A 71 -15.68 -9.08 -15.05
N SER A 72 -16.98 -9.38 -15.20
CA SER A 72 -17.81 -8.80 -16.27
C SER A 72 -18.29 -7.38 -15.98
N GLN A 73 -18.26 -6.93 -14.72
CA GLN A 73 -18.76 -5.62 -14.30
C GLN A 73 -17.76 -4.90 -13.39
N LEU A 74 -17.58 -3.61 -13.66
CA LEU A 74 -16.90 -2.69 -12.75
C LEU A 74 -17.94 -1.93 -11.93
N TYR A 75 -17.82 -2.02 -10.61
CA TYR A 75 -18.55 -1.19 -9.66
C TYR A 75 -17.66 -0.02 -9.24
N LEU A 76 -18.17 1.20 -9.36
CA LEU A 76 -17.41 2.44 -9.12
C LEU A 76 -18.21 3.42 -8.27
N GLY A 77 -17.68 3.78 -7.10
CA GLY A 77 -18.25 4.76 -6.19
C GLY A 77 -17.60 6.14 -6.34
N GLY A 78 -18.42 7.19 -6.38
CA GLY A 78 -17.97 8.57 -6.44
C GLY A 78 -18.75 9.49 -5.49
N LYS A 79 -18.66 10.80 -5.73
CA LYS A 79 -19.46 11.80 -5.02
C LYS A 79 -20.92 11.78 -5.49
N ASN A 80 -21.83 11.61 -4.54
CA ASN A 80 -23.28 11.56 -4.66
C ASN A 80 -23.82 10.55 -5.67
N MET A 81 -23.02 9.58 -6.11
CA MET A 81 -23.40 8.59 -7.12
C MET A 81 -22.52 7.35 -7.10
N PHE A 82 -23.04 6.25 -7.64
CA PHE A 82 -22.24 5.10 -8.04
C PHE A 82 -22.61 4.64 -9.45
N PHE A 83 -21.71 3.88 -10.06
CA PHE A 83 -21.84 3.34 -11.41
C PHE A 83 -21.66 1.82 -11.40
N ILE A 84 -22.35 1.16 -12.32
CA ILE A 84 -22.09 -0.22 -12.72
C ILE A 84 -21.84 -0.22 -14.22
N MET A 85 -20.60 -0.51 -14.63
CA MET A 85 -20.19 -0.55 -16.02
C MET A 85 -20.01 -2.00 -16.46
N ASN A 86 -20.65 -2.40 -17.55
CA ASN A 86 -20.43 -3.71 -18.16
C ASN A 86 -19.13 -3.70 -18.97
N LEU A 87 -18.13 -4.46 -18.51
CA LEU A 87 -16.82 -4.59 -19.13
C LEU A 87 -16.85 -5.48 -20.39
N THR A 88 -17.89 -6.30 -20.60
CA THR A 88 -18.05 -7.06 -21.86
C THR A 88 -18.35 -6.18 -23.08
N GLN A 89 -18.49 -4.87 -22.88
CA GLN A 89 -18.67 -3.85 -23.91
C GLN A 89 -17.45 -2.90 -23.92
N PRO A 90 -17.19 -2.16 -25.02
CA PRO A 90 -16.11 -1.17 -25.06
C PRO A 90 -16.16 -0.18 -23.88
N PHE A 91 -15.03 -0.02 -23.18
CA PHE A 91 -14.95 0.83 -21.99
C PHE A 91 -15.36 2.27 -22.28
N GLY A 92 -16.06 2.90 -21.34
CA GLY A 92 -16.59 4.26 -21.47
C GLY A 92 -17.83 4.40 -22.36
N GLN A 93 -18.28 3.36 -23.09
CA GLN A 93 -19.48 3.44 -23.92
C GLN A 93 -20.75 3.57 -23.08
N SER A 94 -21.49 4.67 -23.21
CA SER A 94 -22.62 5.04 -22.33
C SER A 94 -23.72 3.97 -22.19
N SER A 95 -23.95 3.14 -23.21
CA SER A 95 -24.94 2.04 -23.15
C SER A 95 -24.52 0.87 -22.25
N ALA A 96 -23.24 0.79 -21.87
CA ALA A 96 -22.71 -0.17 -20.91
C ALA A 96 -22.79 0.32 -19.46
N ILE A 97 -23.14 1.60 -19.24
CA ILE A 97 -23.00 2.29 -17.95
C ILE A 97 -24.38 2.51 -17.32
N ARG A 98 -24.59 1.94 -16.14
CA ARG A 98 -25.75 2.22 -15.28
C ARG A 98 -25.30 3.12 -14.13
N ASN A 99 -25.79 4.36 -14.08
CA ASN A 99 -25.54 5.27 -12.97
C ASN A 99 -26.70 5.28 -11.97
N VAL A 100 -26.40 5.46 -10.70
CA VAL A 100 -27.39 5.62 -9.61
C VAL A 100 -27.03 6.86 -8.81
N SER A 101 -27.95 7.82 -8.75
CA SER A 101 -27.81 9.01 -7.91
C SER A 101 -28.12 8.68 -6.46
N TRP A 102 -27.25 9.10 -5.55
CA TRP A 102 -27.38 8.93 -4.10
C TRP A 102 -26.79 10.14 -3.37
N VAL A 103 -27.44 11.29 -3.53
CA VAL A 103 -27.21 12.49 -2.71
C VAL A 103 -27.72 12.23 -1.28
N SER A 104 -27.06 12.81 -0.27
CA SER A 104 -27.59 12.88 1.10
C SER A 104 -28.86 13.74 1.18
N GLU A 105 -29.73 13.46 2.15
CA GLU A 105 -30.85 14.35 2.46
C GLU A 105 -30.37 15.71 2.98
N THR A 106 -31.10 16.79 2.66
CA THR A 106 -30.80 18.15 3.14
C THR A 106 -30.66 18.20 4.67
N SER A 107 -31.55 17.50 5.39
CA SER A 107 -31.52 17.33 6.85
C SER A 107 -30.17 16.84 7.40
N VAL A 108 -29.51 15.94 6.67
CA VAL A 108 -28.21 15.35 7.04
C VAL A 108 -27.06 16.28 6.65
N ILE A 109 -27.17 16.95 5.49
CA ILE A 109 -26.22 17.98 5.03
C ILE A 109 -26.20 19.16 6.03
N ASP A 110 -27.38 19.70 6.39
CA ASP A 110 -27.54 20.74 7.41
C ASP A 110 -26.95 20.29 8.76
N SER A 111 -27.18 19.03 9.16
CA SER A 111 -26.60 18.44 10.38
C SER A 111 -25.07 18.33 10.32
N CYS A 112 -24.48 18.19 9.13
CA CYS A 112 -23.04 18.15 8.92
C CYS A 112 -22.43 19.55 8.96
N GLU A 113 -23.05 20.53 8.29
CA GLU A 113 -22.59 21.93 8.32
C GLU A 113 -22.72 22.55 9.71
N MET A 114 -23.80 22.24 10.45
CA MET A 114 -23.95 22.62 11.87
C MET A 114 -22.89 21.99 12.80
N LYS A 115 -22.22 20.91 12.40
CA LYS A 115 -21.05 20.33 13.11
C LYS A 115 -19.72 20.97 12.68
N GLY A 116 -19.75 22.06 11.90
CA GLY A 116 -18.58 22.84 11.50
C GLY A 116 -17.81 22.29 10.29
N LYS A 117 -18.38 21.32 9.55
CA LYS A 117 -17.81 20.84 8.28
C LYS A 117 -18.19 21.77 7.14
N GLN A 118 -17.36 21.79 6.09
CA GLN A 118 -17.64 22.60 4.89
C GLN A 118 -18.64 21.88 3.98
N GLY A 119 -19.49 22.61 3.25
CA GLY A 119 -20.51 22.00 2.38
C GLY A 119 -19.96 21.06 1.29
N TRP A 120 -18.70 21.21 0.89
CA TRP A 120 -18.04 20.25 -0.02
C TRP A 120 -17.68 18.91 0.65
N GLN A 121 -17.50 18.90 1.97
CA GLN A 121 -17.32 17.70 2.82
C GLN A 121 -18.66 17.08 3.22
N CYS A 122 -19.71 17.90 3.33
CA CYS A 122 -21.08 17.49 3.66
C CYS A 122 -21.81 16.94 2.43
N GLN A 123 -21.26 15.88 1.86
CA GLN A 123 -21.73 15.19 0.66
C GLN A 123 -21.65 13.68 0.91
N ASN A 124 -22.36 12.88 0.10
CA ASN A 124 -22.20 11.44 0.16
C ASN A 124 -21.04 11.03 -0.74
N PHE A 125 -19.96 10.47 -0.21
CA PHE A 125 -18.92 9.83 -1.02
C PHE A 125 -19.09 8.32 -0.87
N VAL A 126 -19.23 7.59 -1.98
CA VAL A 126 -19.38 6.12 -1.94
C VAL A 126 -18.01 5.49 -1.75
N GLN A 127 -17.85 4.76 -0.64
CA GLN A 127 -16.55 4.29 -0.10
C GLN A 127 -16.42 2.77 -0.10
N VAL A 128 -17.53 2.05 -0.05
CA VAL A 128 -17.55 0.58 -0.04
C VAL A 128 -18.54 0.12 -1.11
N VAL A 129 -18.10 -0.73 -2.03
CA VAL A 129 -18.97 -1.36 -3.02
C VAL A 129 -18.55 -2.82 -3.16
N LEU A 130 -19.37 -3.74 -2.66
CA LEU A 130 -19.03 -5.16 -2.52
C LEU A 130 -20.18 -6.05 -2.95
N MET A 131 -19.89 -7.12 -3.68
CA MET A 131 -20.86 -8.20 -3.89
C MET A 131 -20.84 -9.15 -2.68
N ASN A 132 -22.02 -9.55 -2.19
CA ASN A 132 -22.15 -10.71 -1.32
C ASN A 132 -22.32 -11.97 -2.18
N ASN A 133 -21.33 -12.84 -2.17
CA ASN A 133 -21.20 -13.96 -3.11
C ASN A 133 -22.30 -15.02 -2.91
N GLU A 134 -22.71 -15.28 -1.67
CA GLU A 134 -23.73 -16.28 -1.33
C GLU A 134 -25.15 -15.85 -1.74
N THR A 135 -25.44 -14.54 -1.68
CA THR A 135 -26.80 -14.01 -1.91
C THR A 135 -26.96 -13.27 -3.23
N ASN A 136 -25.86 -13.01 -3.95
CA ASN A 136 -25.81 -12.17 -5.16
C ASN A 136 -26.47 -10.79 -4.94
N ARG A 137 -26.23 -10.19 -3.76
CA ARG A 137 -26.69 -8.85 -3.38
C ARG A 137 -25.50 -7.89 -3.33
N LEU A 138 -25.65 -6.73 -3.96
CA LEU A 138 -24.65 -5.65 -3.91
C LEU A 138 -24.84 -4.82 -2.63
N LEU A 139 -23.81 -4.70 -1.81
CA LEU A 139 -23.71 -3.75 -0.71
C LEU A 139 -22.97 -2.50 -1.21
N VAL A 140 -23.61 -1.33 -1.07
CA VAL A 140 -23.02 -0.03 -1.39
C VAL A 140 -23.11 0.86 -0.16
N CYS A 141 -21.98 1.35 0.36
CA CYS A 141 -21.97 2.28 1.50
C CYS A 141 -21.25 3.58 1.15
N GLY A 142 -21.72 4.67 1.75
CA GLY A 142 -21.11 5.98 1.59
C GLY A 142 -21.14 6.82 2.86
N THR A 143 -20.27 7.84 2.89
CA THR A 143 -20.07 8.73 4.05
C THR A 143 -21.33 9.50 4.45
N ASN A 144 -22.25 9.67 3.50
CA ASN A 144 -23.55 10.32 3.66
C ASN A 144 -23.48 11.59 4.53
N ALA A 145 -22.66 12.56 4.12
CA ALA A 145 -22.40 13.81 4.83
C ALA A 145 -22.05 13.62 6.32
N TRP A 146 -21.00 12.83 6.60
CA TRP A 146 -20.54 12.48 7.96
C TRP A 146 -21.62 11.79 8.83
N ALA A 147 -22.50 11.00 8.20
CA ALA A 147 -23.49 10.14 8.86
C ALA A 147 -23.64 8.80 8.08
N PRO A 148 -22.63 7.92 8.13
CA PRO A 148 -22.46 6.83 7.16
C PRO A 148 -23.67 5.89 7.03
N LEU A 149 -24.02 5.58 5.78
CA LEU A 149 -25.19 4.80 5.41
C LEU A 149 -24.81 3.72 4.39
N CYS A 150 -25.48 2.58 4.45
CA CYS A 150 -25.34 1.49 3.50
C CYS A 150 -26.69 1.18 2.84
N ARG A 151 -26.65 0.75 1.58
CA ARG A 151 -27.77 0.21 0.81
C ARG A 151 -27.41 -1.20 0.34
N TYR A 152 -28.22 -2.17 0.73
CA TYR A 152 -28.05 -3.58 0.36
C TYR A 152 -29.10 -3.93 -0.68
N PHE A 153 -28.72 -3.89 -1.95
CA PHE A 153 -29.63 -4.01 -3.09
C PHE A 153 -30.19 -5.44 -3.22
N SER A 154 -31.37 -5.54 -3.84
CA SER A 154 -31.93 -6.83 -4.24
C SER A 154 -31.17 -7.40 -5.44
N PRO A 155 -31.07 -8.74 -5.60
CA PRO A 155 -30.42 -9.33 -6.76
C PRO A 155 -31.02 -8.79 -8.07
N ASN A 156 -30.15 -8.54 -9.05
CA ASN A 156 -30.49 -8.03 -10.38
C ASN A 156 -31.20 -6.65 -10.45
N THR A 157 -31.54 -5.99 -9.33
CA THR A 157 -32.42 -4.79 -9.35
C THR A 157 -31.90 -3.63 -8.48
N LEU A 158 -31.48 -2.55 -9.14
CA LEU A 158 -30.98 -1.33 -8.47
C LEU A 158 -32.10 -0.40 -7.94
N GLY A 159 -33.37 -0.70 -8.27
CA GLY A 159 -34.53 0.06 -7.78
C GLY A 159 -34.97 -0.32 -6.35
N ASN A 160 -34.60 -1.52 -5.89
CA ASN A 160 -35.03 -2.07 -4.59
C ASN A 160 -33.81 -2.34 -3.71
N TYR A 161 -33.77 -1.73 -2.53
CA TYR A 161 -32.69 -1.91 -1.56
C TYR A 161 -33.21 -1.83 -0.13
N GLU A 162 -32.43 -2.41 0.77
CA GLU A 162 -32.57 -2.33 2.22
C GLU A 162 -31.56 -1.31 2.74
N GLU A 163 -32.00 -0.31 3.51
CA GLU A 163 -31.07 0.66 4.12
C GLU A 163 -30.56 0.15 5.46
N LEU A 164 -29.24 0.14 5.61
CA LEU A 164 -28.52 -0.38 6.77
C LEU A 164 -27.61 0.72 7.35
N ASN A 165 -27.46 0.74 8.67
CA ASN A 165 -26.53 1.65 9.34
C ASN A 165 -25.10 1.42 8.84
N GLY A 166 -24.45 2.46 8.33
CA GLY A 166 -23.08 2.39 7.79
C GLY A 166 -21.98 2.62 8.82
N VAL A 167 -22.30 3.07 10.04
CA VAL A 167 -21.31 3.22 11.12
C VAL A 167 -20.66 1.85 11.42
N LYS A 168 -19.34 1.85 11.66
CA LYS A 168 -18.46 0.66 11.73
C LYS A 168 -18.28 -0.11 10.39
N ARG A 169 -19.07 0.16 9.35
CA ARG A 169 -18.95 -0.45 8.00
C ARG A 169 -18.32 0.45 6.95
N CYS A 170 -18.42 1.76 7.14
CA CYS A 170 -18.07 2.80 6.18
C CYS A 170 -17.53 4.03 6.94
N PRO A 171 -16.52 4.75 6.41
CA PRO A 171 -15.95 5.92 7.05
C PRO A 171 -16.87 7.15 6.99
N PHE A 172 -16.55 8.18 7.78
CA PHE A 172 -17.29 9.45 7.86
C PHE A 172 -16.75 10.50 6.86
N SER A 173 -15.49 10.38 6.43
CA SER A 173 -14.83 11.21 5.41
C SER A 173 -14.25 10.33 4.30
N PRO A 174 -14.22 10.77 3.03
CA PRO A 174 -13.46 10.07 1.97
C PRO A 174 -11.93 10.05 2.21
N GLU A 175 -11.44 10.87 3.15
CA GLU A 175 -10.04 10.91 3.57
C GLU A 175 -9.68 9.75 4.53
N GLN A 176 -10.67 9.10 5.16
CA GLN A 176 -10.46 8.08 6.19
C GLN A 176 -10.35 6.69 5.60
N LYS A 177 -9.18 6.06 5.73
CA LYS A 177 -8.92 4.70 5.24
C LYS A 177 -9.74 3.65 5.99
N SER A 178 -10.35 2.75 5.24
CA SER A 178 -11.23 1.67 5.72
C SER A 178 -11.15 0.48 4.76
N THR A 179 -11.53 -0.71 5.21
CA THR A 179 -11.66 -1.88 4.34
C THR A 179 -12.81 -2.77 4.78
N ALA A 180 -13.40 -3.51 3.85
CA ALA A 180 -14.48 -4.46 4.12
C ALA A 180 -14.51 -5.56 3.05
N ILE A 181 -15.00 -6.74 3.44
CA ILE A 181 -15.09 -7.93 2.59
C ILE A 181 -16.24 -8.83 3.06
N PHE A 182 -16.88 -9.56 2.15
CA PHE A 182 -17.77 -10.68 2.50
C PHE A 182 -16.98 -11.99 2.48
N ALA A 183 -17.09 -12.78 3.55
CA ALA A 183 -16.46 -14.09 3.71
C ALA A 183 -17.42 -15.02 4.47
N ASP A 184 -17.64 -16.25 4.00
CA ASP A 184 -18.73 -17.14 4.43
C ASP A 184 -20.08 -16.40 4.63
N GLY A 185 -20.45 -15.50 3.70
CA GLY A 185 -21.68 -14.71 3.74
C GLY A 185 -21.72 -13.55 4.74
N ALA A 186 -20.87 -13.55 5.76
CA ALA A 186 -20.77 -12.49 6.76
C ALA A 186 -19.99 -11.27 6.25
N LEU A 187 -20.41 -10.05 6.62
CA LEU A 187 -19.66 -8.83 6.33
C LEU A 187 -18.58 -8.63 7.40
N TYR A 188 -17.32 -8.69 6.99
CA TYR A 188 -16.18 -8.24 7.76
C TYR A 188 -15.85 -6.80 7.35
N SER A 189 -15.59 -5.94 8.33
CA SER A 189 -15.41 -4.50 8.10
C SER A 189 -14.47 -3.90 9.13
N ALA A 190 -13.64 -2.95 8.70
CA ALA A 190 -12.67 -2.26 9.54
C ALA A 190 -12.68 -0.75 9.25
N ALA A 191 -13.12 0.05 10.22
CA ALA A 191 -13.38 1.47 10.06
C ALA A 191 -13.31 2.23 11.40
N VAL A 192 -13.34 3.56 11.32
CA VAL A 192 -13.56 4.45 12.48
C VAL A 192 -15.01 4.33 12.98
N THR A 193 -15.22 4.45 14.28
CA THR A 193 -16.55 4.25 14.90
C THR A 193 -17.37 5.53 15.05
N GLY A 194 -16.75 6.71 14.93
CA GLY A 194 -17.40 7.99 15.20
C GLY A 194 -16.77 9.19 14.49
N PHE A 195 -17.52 10.30 14.49
CA PHE A 195 -17.22 11.56 13.79
C PHE A 195 -15.82 12.15 14.10
N THR A 196 -15.27 11.89 15.28
CA THR A 196 -13.93 12.37 15.70
C THR A 196 -12.77 11.50 15.21
N ALA A 197 -13.03 10.31 14.65
CA ALA A 197 -12.03 9.34 14.18
C ALA A 197 -11.00 8.86 15.22
N VAL A 198 -11.24 9.10 16.52
CA VAL A 198 -10.35 8.66 17.62
C VAL A 198 -10.43 7.15 17.83
N ASP A 199 -11.66 6.61 17.79
CA ASP A 199 -11.95 5.19 18.00
C ASP A 199 -12.15 4.46 16.68
N SER A 200 -11.63 3.24 16.61
CA SER A 200 -11.68 2.36 15.43
C SER A 200 -11.98 0.92 15.82
N VAL A 201 -12.51 0.15 14.88
CA VAL A 201 -12.99 -1.21 15.12
C VAL A 201 -12.72 -2.11 13.92
N ILE A 202 -12.50 -3.40 14.17
CA ILE A 202 -12.75 -4.48 13.20
C ILE A 202 -13.98 -5.24 13.68
N MET A 203 -14.95 -5.50 12.78
CA MET A 203 -16.28 -6.03 13.10
C MET A 203 -16.75 -7.04 12.04
N ARG A 204 -17.26 -8.19 12.49
CA ARG A 204 -18.13 -9.09 11.69
C ARG A 204 -19.60 -8.76 11.96
N SER A 205 -20.41 -8.69 10.90
CA SER A 205 -21.85 -8.44 10.98
C SER A 205 -22.62 -9.04 9.79
N MET A 206 -23.92 -8.75 9.69
CA MET A 206 -24.84 -9.21 8.63
C MET A 206 -25.15 -10.72 8.59
N GLN A 207 -24.38 -11.54 9.30
CA GLN A 207 -24.68 -12.96 9.54
C GLN A 207 -24.37 -13.29 11.00
N GLY A 208 -25.32 -13.98 11.66
CA GLY A 208 -25.23 -14.32 13.08
C GLY A 208 -25.15 -13.10 14.01
N ASP A 209 -24.56 -13.31 15.19
CA ASP A 209 -24.29 -12.22 16.13
C ASP A 209 -23.18 -11.29 15.64
N VAL A 210 -23.38 -9.98 15.83
CA VAL A 210 -22.34 -8.96 15.60
C VAL A 210 -21.24 -9.12 16.64
N ILE A 211 -20.00 -9.27 16.16
CA ILE A 211 -18.78 -9.50 16.95
C ILE A 211 -17.70 -8.55 16.45
N GLU A 212 -16.87 -8.04 17.37
CA GLU A 212 -15.91 -6.99 17.05
C GLU A 212 -14.69 -6.95 17.96
N THR A 213 -13.73 -6.09 17.64
CA THR A 213 -12.59 -5.79 18.52
C THR A 213 -13.04 -5.07 19.80
N LYS A 214 -12.25 -5.21 20.87
CA LYS A 214 -12.48 -4.50 22.13
C LYS A 214 -12.47 -2.98 21.94
N ASP A 215 -13.44 -2.30 22.56
CA ASP A 215 -13.58 -0.84 22.46
C ASP A 215 -12.48 -0.11 23.25
N VAL A 216 -11.95 0.97 22.67
CA VAL A 216 -11.01 1.93 23.31
C VAL A 216 -9.73 1.27 23.89
N ASP A 217 -9.34 0.07 23.44
CA ASP A 217 -8.12 -0.61 23.89
C ASP A 217 -6.96 -0.43 22.89
N THR A 218 -6.02 0.44 23.25
CA THR A 218 -4.84 0.73 22.43
C THR A 218 -3.91 -0.45 22.19
N LYS A 219 -3.97 -1.54 22.98
CA LYS A 219 -3.24 -2.78 22.66
C LYS A 219 -3.84 -3.46 21.44
N TRP A 220 -5.17 -3.42 21.31
CA TRP A 220 -5.91 -4.04 20.21
C TRP A 220 -5.77 -3.22 18.92
N LEU A 221 -6.07 -1.91 18.99
CA LEU A 221 -5.95 -0.97 17.87
C LEU A 221 -5.58 0.42 18.41
N LYS A 222 -4.48 1.05 17.95
CA LYS A 222 -4.13 2.43 18.35
C LYS A 222 -4.07 3.37 17.15
N VAL A 223 -5.19 4.06 16.89
CA VAL A 223 -5.41 4.96 15.73
C VAL A 223 -4.97 4.29 14.41
N PRO A 224 -5.64 3.20 14.00
CA PRO A 224 -5.30 2.46 12.79
C PRO A 224 -5.82 3.16 11.52
N GLU A 225 -5.08 3.04 10.44
CA GLU A 225 -5.54 3.25 9.07
C GLU A 225 -5.61 1.89 8.35
N PHE A 226 -6.81 1.43 8.02
CA PHE A 226 -7.04 0.12 7.41
C PHE A 226 -6.89 0.18 5.89
N ILE A 227 -6.08 -0.71 5.32
CA ILE A 227 -5.63 -0.65 3.93
C ILE A 227 -6.42 -1.63 3.05
N LYS A 228 -6.27 -2.94 3.29
CA LYS A 228 -6.97 -4.02 2.56
C LYS A 228 -7.32 -5.15 3.54
N SER A 229 -8.30 -5.97 3.18
CA SER A 229 -8.64 -7.22 3.88
C SER A 229 -8.88 -8.35 2.88
N PHE A 230 -8.55 -9.58 3.26
CA PHE A 230 -8.66 -10.77 2.41
C PHE A 230 -9.24 -11.96 3.19
N GLU A 231 -9.97 -12.81 2.49
CA GLU A 231 -10.37 -14.14 2.96
C GLU A 231 -9.28 -15.15 2.58
N VAL A 232 -8.75 -15.89 3.56
CA VAL A 232 -7.70 -16.90 3.35
C VAL A 232 -7.92 -18.10 4.29
N GLY A 233 -8.19 -19.27 3.72
CA GLY A 233 -8.50 -20.48 4.49
C GLY A 233 -9.67 -20.27 5.46
N ASP A 234 -9.43 -20.55 6.74
CA ASP A 234 -10.40 -20.34 7.83
C ASP A 234 -10.44 -18.88 8.35
N TRP A 235 -9.66 -17.95 7.78
CA TRP A 235 -9.41 -16.63 8.35
C TRP A 235 -9.90 -15.48 7.46
N VAL A 236 -10.19 -14.35 8.09
CA VAL A 236 -10.12 -13.04 7.44
C VAL A 236 -8.91 -12.29 7.98
N VAL A 237 -8.01 -11.88 7.08
CA VAL A 237 -6.82 -11.11 7.42
C VAL A 237 -7.01 -9.63 7.08
N PHE A 238 -6.47 -8.75 7.94
CA PHE A 238 -6.56 -7.30 7.84
C PHE A 238 -5.16 -6.70 7.80
N PHE A 239 -4.90 -5.92 6.76
CA PHE A 239 -3.67 -5.17 6.57
C PHE A 239 -3.91 -3.70 6.91
N PHE A 240 -3.12 -3.15 7.83
CA PHE A 240 -3.28 -1.78 8.33
C PHE A 240 -1.97 -1.22 8.87
N ARG A 241 -1.94 0.08 9.12
CA ARG A 241 -0.87 0.75 9.90
C ARG A 241 -1.47 1.39 11.15
N GLU A 242 -0.74 1.40 12.25
CA GLU A 242 -1.19 1.97 13.53
C GLU A 242 -0.01 2.58 14.30
N ILE A 243 -0.30 3.31 15.37
CA ILE A 243 0.74 3.77 16.27
C ILE A 243 1.29 2.60 17.11
N ALA A 244 2.60 2.38 17.06
CA ALA A 244 3.29 1.28 17.71
C ALA A 244 3.34 1.43 19.24
N VAL A 245 2.43 0.75 19.94
CA VAL A 245 2.43 0.67 21.41
C VAL A 245 3.74 0.12 21.99
N GLU A 246 4.49 -0.70 21.23
CA GLU A 246 5.80 -1.22 21.65
C GLU A 246 6.95 -0.21 21.60
N HIS A 247 6.77 0.97 20.96
CA HIS A 247 7.84 1.95 20.75
C HIS A 247 7.70 3.23 21.59
N VAL A 248 6.60 3.41 22.31
CA VAL A 248 6.21 4.66 23.02
C VAL A 248 7.31 5.27 23.90
N ASN A 249 8.19 4.45 24.50
CA ASN A 249 9.29 4.92 25.35
C ASN A 249 10.42 5.63 24.58
N SER A 250 10.43 5.56 23.25
CA SER A 250 11.42 6.19 22.35
C SER A 250 10.82 7.26 21.43
N GLY A 251 9.49 7.43 21.45
CA GLY A 251 8.76 8.37 20.62
C GLY A 251 7.45 7.76 20.10
N GLU A 252 6.68 8.58 19.38
CA GLU A 252 5.54 8.09 18.62
C GLU A 252 6.03 7.61 17.25
N ALA A 253 5.87 6.32 16.97
CA ALA A 253 6.22 5.70 15.70
C ALA A 253 5.01 4.93 15.16
N ILE A 254 4.82 4.94 13.84
CA ILE A 254 3.82 4.11 13.17
C ILE A 254 4.46 2.79 12.76
N TYR A 255 3.75 1.68 12.90
CA TYR A 255 4.13 0.37 12.35
C TYR A 255 2.97 -0.21 11.53
N SER A 256 3.33 -0.80 10.40
CA SER A 256 2.43 -1.63 9.60
C SER A 256 2.24 -3.02 10.20
N ARG A 257 1.02 -3.54 10.05
CA ARG A 257 0.52 -4.76 10.68
C ARG A 257 -0.20 -5.65 9.68
N VAL A 258 -0.17 -6.94 9.96
CA VAL A 258 -1.22 -7.89 9.56
C VAL A 258 -1.90 -8.39 10.83
N ALA A 259 -3.22 -8.53 10.81
CA ALA A 259 -4.00 -9.21 11.84
C ALA A 259 -4.90 -10.28 11.23
N LYS A 260 -5.35 -11.23 12.05
CA LYS A 260 -6.35 -12.23 11.68
C LYS A 260 -7.57 -12.19 12.60
N VAL A 261 -8.69 -12.71 12.12
CA VAL A 261 -9.75 -13.33 12.93
C VAL A 261 -10.19 -14.64 12.23
N CYS A 262 -10.64 -15.64 12.98
CA CYS A 262 -11.19 -16.87 12.41
C CYS A 262 -12.65 -16.64 11.96
N LYS A 263 -13.04 -17.20 10.81
CA LYS A 263 -14.38 -17.02 10.24
C LYS A 263 -15.48 -17.59 11.14
N ASN A 264 -15.19 -18.68 11.85
CA ASN A 264 -16.09 -19.36 12.77
C ASN A 264 -16.13 -18.80 14.20
N ASP A 265 -15.43 -17.71 14.52
CA ASP A 265 -15.44 -17.08 15.85
C ASP A 265 -16.86 -16.58 16.18
N ILE A 266 -17.50 -17.12 17.22
CA ILE A 266 -18.83 -16.70 17.69
C ILE A 266 -18.77 -15.88 19.00
N GLY A 267 -17.58 -15.35 19.32
CA GLY A 267 -17.30 -14.64 20.57
C GLY A 267 -17.13 -15.59 21.76
N GLY A 268 -16.73 -15.04 22.90
CA GLY A 268 -16.66 -15.79 24.16
C GLY A 268 -18.02 -15.86 24.86
N ASP A 269 -18.07 -16.56 25.99
CA ASP A 269 -19.29 -16.70 26.79
C ASP A 269 -19.45 -15.51 27.77
N TRP A 270 -18.63 -15.44 28.83
CA TRP A 270 -18.59 -14.27 29.75
C TRP A 270 -17.39 -13.35 29.51
N VAL A 271 -16.21 -13.91 29.24
CA VAL A 271 -15.02 -13.14 28.84
C VAL A 271 -15.04 -13.05 27.32
N LEU A 272 -14.83 -11.85 26.77
CA LEU A 272 -14.98 -11.56 25.33
C LEU A 272 -16.40 -11.87 24.79
N GLU A 273 -17.44 -11.72 25.60
CA GLU A 273 -18.83 -11.74 25.12
C GLU A 273 -19.00 -10.70 23.98
N ARG A 274 -19.51 -11.14 22.83
CA ARG A 274 -19.65 -10.34 21.59
C ARG A 274 -18.35 -9.70 21.07
N LYS A 275 -17.17 -10.15 21.52
CA LYS A 275 -15.87 -9.67 21.03
C LYS A 275 -15.05 -10.85 20.47
N PHE A 276 -14.18 -10.59 19.50
CA PHE A 276 -13.39 -11.66 18.87
C PHE A 276 -12.54 -12.40 19.91
N THR A 277 -12.61 -13.73 19.89
CA THR A 277 -11.75 -14.63 20.69
C THR A 277 -10.44 -14.98 19.97
N THR A 278 -10.35 -14.64 18.69
CA THR A 278 -9.25 -15.03 17.78
C THR A 278 -8.40 -13.88 17.24
N PHE A 279 -8.69 -12.64 17.64
CA PHE A 279 -7.97 -11.46 17.15
C PHE A 279 -6.51 -11.42 17.61
N GLN A 280 -5.60 -11.48 16.64
CA GLN A 280 -4.15 -11.38 16.84
C GLN A 280 -3.51 -10.54 15.74
N LYS A 281 -2.45 -9.77 16.05
CA LYS A 281 -1.70 -8.94 15.08
C LYS A 281 -0.18 -9.08 15.20
N ALA A 282 0.52 -9.02 14.08
CA ALA A 282 1.98 -9.03 13.98
C ALA A 282 2.49 -7.79 13.21
N ARG A 283 3.74 -7.37 13.46
CA ARG A 283 4.39 -6.30 12.67
C ARG A 283 4.82 -6.86 11.30
N LEU A 284 4.60 -6.10 10.23
CA LEU A 284 5.21 -6.37 8.92
C LEU A 284 6.60 -5.71 8.87
N ASN A 285 7.63 -6.44 8.41
CA ASN A 285 8.98 -5.90 8.28
C ASN A 285 9.36 -5.69 6.80
N CYS A 286 9.20 -4.44 6.32
CA CYS A 286 9.80 -3.98 5.08
C CYS A 286 10.97 -3.03 5.40
N SER A 287 12.21 -3.47 5.16
CA SER A 287 13.41 -2.70 5.50
C SER A 287 14.63 -3.09 4.67
N PHE A 288 15.63 -2.21 4.64
CA PHE A 288 16.99 -2.57 4.24
C PHE A 288 17.80 -3.06 5.46
N PRO A 289 18.61 -4.12 5.32
CA PRO A 289 19.37 -4.71 6.41
C PRO A 289 20.72 -3.99 6.59
N GLY A 290 21.19 -3.91 7.83
CA GLY A 290 22.48 -3.33 8.19
C GLY A 290 22.61 -3.09 9.69
N SER A 291 23.73 -2.51 10.13
CA SER A 291 23.95 -2.13 11.54
C SER A 291 22.92 -1.13 12.07
N PHE A 292 22.32 -0.35 11.17
CA PHE A 292 21.16 0.51 11.40
C PHE A 292 20.15 0.25 10.27
N PRO A 293 19.16 -0.65 10.47
CA PRO A 293 18.19 -0.96 9.42
C PRO A 293 17.30 0.24 9.10
N PHE A 294 17.01 0.44 7.82
CA PHE A 294 16.13 1.51 7.33
C PHE A 294 14.75 0.91 7.04
N TYR A 295 13.69 1.40 7.68
CA TYR A 295 12.35 0.80 7.63
C TYR A 295 11.37 1.65 6.82
N PHE A 296 10.63 1.02 5.91
CA PHE A 296 9.45 1.60 5.28
C PHE A 296 8.23 1.20 6.11
N ASN A 297 7.78 2.09 7.01
CA ASN A 297 6.80 1.74 8.04
C ASN A 297 5.34 2.00 7.65
N TYR A 298 5.08 2.75 6.57
CA TYR A 298 3.75 3.19 6.16
C TYR A 298 3.23 2.36 4.98
N LEU A 299 2.56 1.24 5.26
CA LEU A 299 1.86 0.45 4.24
C LEU A 299 0.76 1.30 3.58
N GLN A 300 0.77 1.41 2.26
CA GLN A 300 -0.21 2.16 1.46
C GLN A 300 -1.21 1.24 0.74
N ASP A 301 -0.77 0.06 0.30
CA ASP A 301 -1.59 -0.91 -0.43
C ASP A 301 -1.07 -2.35 -0.33
N VAL A 302 -1.93 -3.33 -0.60
CA VAL A 302 -1.60 -4.77 -0.66
C VAL A 302 -2.34 -5.45 -1.82
N HIS A 303 -1.61 -6.24 -2.60
CA HIS A 303 -2.17 -7.15 -3.61
C HIS A 303 -1.88 -8.61 -3.23
N MET A 304 -2.93 -9.44 -3.19
CA MET A 304 -2.82 -10.88 -2.94
C MET A 304 -2.55 -11.64 -4.26
N VAL A 305 -1.71 -12.66 -4.23
CA VAL A 305 -1.34 -13.47 -5.41
C VAL A 305 -1.21 -14.94 -5.01
N GLY A 306 -1.81 -15.84 -5.78
CA GLY A 306 -1.79 -17.28 -5.52
C GLY A 306 -3.05 -17.79 -4.82
N GLU A 307 -3.08 -19.10 -4.55
CA GLU A 307 -4.22 -19.83 -3.99
C GLU A 307 -3.72 -20.93 -3.02
N GLY A 308 -4.57 -21.33 -2.07
CA GLY A 308 -4.21 -22.30 -1.03
C GLY A 308 -3.07 -21.78 -0.13
N SER A 309 -2.12 -22.65 0.21
CA SER A 309 -0.91 -22.26 0.97
C SER A 309 0.04 -21.37 0.15
N ASN A 310 -0.01 -21.43 -1.19
CA ASN A 310 0.90 -20.68 -2.08
C ASN A 310 0.52 -19.18 -2.20
N ILE A 311 -0.26 -18.64 -1.26
CA ILE A 311 -0.66 -17.24 -1.22
C ILE A 311 0.51 -16.37 -0.74
N ILE A 312 0.79 -15.31 -1.51
CA ILE A 312 1.73 -14.26 -1.16
C ILE A 312 1.07 -12.88 -1.28
N PHE A 313 1.49 -11.95 -0.42
CA PHE A 313 1.00 -10.59 -0.36
C PHE A 313 2.11 -9.62 -0.77
N TYR A 314 1.92 -8.94 -1.89
CA TYR A 314 2.75 -7.81 -2.32
C TYR A 314 2.26 -6.54 -1.63
N GLY A 315 3.01 -6.02 -0.67
CA GLY A 315 2.69 -4.79 0.05
C GLY A 315 3.55 -3.61 -0.39
N VAL A 316 2.92 -2.47 -0.66
CA VAL A 316 3.58 -1.17 -0.92
C VAL A 316 3.75 -0.43 0.39
N PHE A 317 4.97 -0.02 0.70
CA PHE A 317 5.32 0.74 1.91
C PHE A 317 6.04 2.03 1.54
N THR A 318 5.83 3.08 2.33
CA THR A 318 6.58 4.34 2.21
C THR A 318 7.27 4.71 3.52
N THR A 319 8.16 5.70 3.43
CA THR A 319 8.47 6.61 4.53
C THR A 319 7.29 7.55 4.82
N GLY A 320 7.28 8.17 6.00
CA GLY A 320 6.25 9.13 6.41
C GLY A 320 6.30 10.45 5.64
N ASP A 321 5.23 11.23 5.73
CA ASP A 321 5.06 12.48 4.96
C ASP A 321 6.03 13.60 5.38
N HIS A 322 6.65 13.47 6.56
CA HIS A 322 7.64 14.40 7.12
C HIS A 322 9.06 13.80 7.14
N GLU A 323 9.23 12.61 6.56
CA GLU A 323 10.52 11.95 6.34
C GLU A 323 11.00 12.22 4.90
N ILE A 324 12.23 11.82 4.57
CA ILE A 324 12.71 11.83 3.18
C ILE A 324 11.82 10.88 2.36
N PRO A 325 11.24 11.30 1.22
CA PRO A 325 10.41 10.42 0.39
C PRO A 325 11.16 9.15 -0.02
N GLY A 326 10.48 8.01 0.12
CA GLY A 326 11.00 6.71 -0.26
C GLY A 326 9.87 5.69 -0.25
N SER A 327 9.90 4.78 -1.22
CA SER A 327 8.89 3.75 -1.45
C SER A 327 9.57 2.38 -1.62
N ALA A 328 8.90 1.33 -1.16
CA ALA A 328 9.37 -0.05 -1.28
C ALA A 328 8.21 -1.01 -1.48
N VAL A 329 8.44 -2.05 -2.28
CA VAL A 329 7.53 -3.19 -2.40
C VAL A 329 8.15 -4.39 -1.68
N CYS A 330 7.47 -4.91 -0.67
CA CYS A 330 7.86 -6.11 0.06
C CYS A 330 6.82 -7.22 -0.14
N VAL A 331 7.25 -8.48 0.01
CA VAL A 331 6.42 -9.67 -0.22
C VAL A 331 6.37 -10.49 1.07
N PHE A 332 5.19 -10.98 1.46
CA PHE A 332 5.02 -11.84 2.64
C PHE A 332 4.24 -13.10 2.23
N SER A 333 4.66 -14.31 2.66
CA SER A 333 3.88 -15.53 2.42
C SER A 333 2.82 -15.74 3.50
N LEU A 334 1.70 -16.36 3.12
CA LEU A 334 0.67 -16.78 4.07
C LEU A 334 1.26 -17.73 5.12
N ASP A 335 1.98 -18.78 4.70
CA ASP A 335 2.68 -19.73 5.58
C ASP A 335 3.44 -19.05 6.75
N LYS A 336 4.13 -17.93 6.47
CA LYS A 336 4.96 -17.24 7.47
C LYS A 336 4.15 -16.29 8.36
N ILE A 337 3.01 -15.79 7.87
CA ILE A 337 2.01 -15.09 8.69
C ILE A 337 1.34 -16.12 9.62
N GLU A 338 1.01 -17.30 9.10
CA GLU A 338 0.43 -18.39 9.87
C GLU A 338 1.37 -18.89 10.98
N GLU A 339 2.62 -19.22 10.68
CA GLU A 339 3.65 -19.60 11.66
C GLU A 339 3.77 -18.57 12.79
N ILE A 340 3.88 -17.28 12.44
CA ILE A 340 4.10 -16.21 13.42
C ILE A 340 2.88 -15.96 14.32
N ILE A 341 1.66 -16.08 13.79
CA ILE A 341 0.45 -15.86 14.58
C ILE A 341 -0.01 -17.13 15.32
N ASN A 342 0.12 -18.31 14.70
CA ASN A 342 -0.30 -19.57 15.32
C ASN A 342 0.72 -20.07 16.34
N GLU A 343 2.02 -19.90 16.13
CA GLU A 343 3.08 -20.53 16.94
C GLU A 343 4.03 -19.53 17.61
N GLY A 344 4.18 -18.32 17.04
CA GLY A 344 5.08 -17.27 17.55
C GLY A 344 4.85 -16.84 19.00
N GLN A 345 5.78 -16.09 19.57
CA GLN A 345 5.67 -15.63 20.96
C GLN A 345 4.75 -14.42 21.02
N PHE A 346 3.85 -14.39 22.01
CA PHE A 346 3.08 -13.19 22.35
C PHE A 346 4.00 -12.10 22.94
N LYS A 347 3.56 -10.84 22.89
CA LYS A 347 4.31 -9.67 23.40
C LYS A 347 3.58 -9.09 24.63
N ARG A 348 4.26 -8.99 25.77
CA ARG A 348 3.73 -8.36 26.99
C ARG A 348 4.46 -7.08 27.34
N GLN A 349 3.75 -6.15 27.97
CA GLN A 349 4.35 -4.96 28.57
C GLN A 349 4.56 -5.20 30.07
N GLN A 350 5.78 -4.96 30.55
CA GLN A 350 6.18 -5.11 31.96
C GLN A 350 7.00 -3.87 32.35
N GLN A 351 6.52 -3.12 33.35
CA GLN A 351 7.12 -1.85 33.81
C GLN A 351 7.39 -0.86 32.65
N GLY A 352 6.45 -0.75 31.71
CA GLY A 352 6.53 0.14 30.53
C GLY A 352 7.29 -0.45 29.34
N THR A 353 8.21 -1.39 29.54
CA THR A 353 9.00 -2.04 28.47
C THR A 353 8.30 -3.28 27.92
N TRP A 354 8.52 -3.60 26.65
CA TRP A 354 7.88 -4.74 25.98
C TRP A 354 8.84 -5.92 25.79
N TYR A 355 8.36 -7.12 26.15
CA TYR A 355 9.13 -8.37 26.16
C TYR A 355 8.34 -9.50 25.49
N PRO A 356 9.00 -10.56 25.00
CA PRO A 356 8.30 -11.80 24.65
C PRO A 356 7.69 -12.43 25.90
N VAL A 357 6.56 -13.12 25.73
CA VAL A 357 5.97 -13.98 26.76
C VAL A 357 6.73 -15.33 26.74
N PRO A 358 7.20 -15.84 27.91
CA PRO A 358 7.71 -17.20 28.05
C PRO A 358 6.69 -18.23 27.58
N VAL A 359 7.14 -19.35 27.01
CA VAL A 359 6.22 -20.40 26.53
C VAL A 359 5.40 -20.97 27.68
N ASP A 360 6.00 -21.16 28.85
CA ASP A 360 5.36 -21.67 30.07
C ASP A 360 4.29 -20.73 30.66
N ASP A 361 4.26 -19.45 30.24
CA ASP A 361 3.24 -18.47 30.64
C ASP A 361 2.01 -18.47 29.70
N VAL A 362 2.02 -19.24 28.61
CA VAL A 362 0.92 -19.35 27.62
C VAL A 362 -0.03 -20.48 28.02
N PRO A 363 -1.35 -20.25 28.15
CA PRO A 363 -2.30 -21.28 28.56
C PRO A 363 -2.67 -22.25 27.43
N ASP A 364 -3.05 -23.47 27.81
CA ASP A 364 -3.71 -24.45 26.94
C ASP A 364 -5.25 -24.41 27.10
N PRO A 365 -6.04 -24.54 26.00
CA PRO A 365 -5.59 -24.56 24.61
C PRO A 365 -5.03 -23.21 24.19
N ARG A 366 -4.05 -23.23 23.28
CA ARG A 366 -3.27 -22.05 22.91
C ARG A 366 -4.16 -20.91 22.37
N PRO A 367 -4.00 -19.66 22.85
CA PRO A 367 -4.92 -18.57 22.52
C PRO A 367 -4.94 -18.20 21.04
N GLY A 368 -6.14 -17.91 20.53
CA GLY A 368 -6.35 -17.37 19.18
C GLY A 368 -6.09 -18.35 18.03
N LEU A 369 -6.08 -19.65 18.30
CA LEU A 369 -6.37 -20.66 17.29
C LEU A 369 -7.90 -20.68 17.00
N CYS A 370 -8.29 -21.17 15.83
CA CYS A 370 -9.72 -21.33 15.50
C CYS A 370 -10.29 -22.55 16.25
N ALA A 371 -11.56 -22.46 16.67
CA ALA A 371 -12.24 -23.52 17.42
C ALA A 371 -13.68 -23.67 16.90
N GLU A 372 -14.20 -24.91 16.90
CA GLU A 372 -15.58 -25.21 16.46
C GLU A 372 -16.65 -24.41 17.24
N ASN A 373 -16.35 -24.07 18.50
CA ASN A 373 -17.19 -23.25 19.35
C ASN A 373 -16.31 -22.39 20.27
N SER A 374 -16.16 -21.10 19.93
CA SER A 374 -15.37 -20.15 20.71
C SER A 374 -15.90 -19.89 22.13
N LYS A 375 -17.18 -20.16 22.41
CA LYS A 375 -17.76 -20.05 23.77
C LYS A 375 -17.32 -21.20 24.68
N ALA A 376 -16.85 -22.31 24.11
CA ALA A 376 -16.28 -23.43 24.88
C ALA A 376 -14.78 -23.25 25.21
N VAL A 377 -14.15 -22.15 24.77
CA VAL A 377 -12.74 -21.87 25.04
C VAL A 377 -12.54 -21.49 26.52
N PRO A 378 -11.59 -22.09 27.24
CA PRO A 378 -11.36 -21.80 28.67
C PRO A 378 -11.11 -20.32 28.99
N GLN A 379 -11.63 -19.88 30.13
CA GLN A 379 -11.58 -18.48 30.57
C GLN A 379 -10.15 -17.91 30.63
N ASN A 380 -9.18 -18.69 31.11
CA ASN A 380 -7.77 -18.29 31.16
C ASN A 380 -7.17 -18.03 29.77
N THR A 381 -7.57 -18.81 28.75
CA THR A 381 -7.17 -18.59 27.35
C THR A 381 -7.77 -17.28 26.80
N LEU A 382 -9.04 -17.00 27.12
CA LEU A 382 -9.73 -15.77 26.71
C LEU A 382 -9.19 -14.52 27.42
N GLU A 383 -8.90 -14.61 28.73
CA GLU A 383 -8.25 -13.54 29.50
C GLU A 383 -6.83 -13.26 29.01
N PHE A 384 -6.10 -14.30 28.58
CA PHE A 384 -4.75 -14.14 28.02
C PHE A 384 -4.77 -13.35 26.70
N ILE A 385 -5.59 -13.74 25.71
CA ILE A 385 -5.61 -13.04 24.40
C ILE A 385 -6.15 -11.61 24.54
N LEU A 386 -7.15 -11.41 25.43
CA LEU A 386 -7.65 -10.10 25.83
C LEU A 386 -6.53 -9.14 26.26
N ALA A 387 -5.49 -9.65 26.92
CA ALA A 387 -4.34 -8.88 27.40
C ALA A 387 -3.15 -8.83 26.43
N HIS A 388 -3.05 -9.76 25.46
CA HIS A 388 -1.87 -10.00 24.60
C HIS A 388 -2.20 -10.19 23.10
N PRO A 389 -2.92 -9.27 22.43
CA PRO A 389 -3.27 -9.42 21.00
C PRO A 389 -2.09 -9.20 20.02
N LEU A 390 -0.89 -8.87 20.50
CA LEU A 390 0.27 -8.48 19.69
C LEU A 390 1.38 -9.54 19.77
N MET A 391 1.87 -10.00 18.62
CA MET A 391 2.99 -10.93 18.51
C MET A 391 4.34 -10.22 18.68
N HIS A 392 5.33 -10.95 19.19
CA HIS A 392 6.69 -10.47 19.42
C HIS A 392 7.48 -10.39 18.11
N GLN A 393 7.47 -11.49 17.34
CA GLN A 393 8.05 -11.55 16.00
C GLN A 393 7.36 -10.59 15.02
N SER A 394 8.14 -10.12 14.05
CA SER A 394 7.65 -9.45 12.84
C SER A 394 7.68 -10.41 11.65
N VAL A 395 6.71 -10.35 10.76
CA VAL A 395 6.70 -11.09 9.49
C VAL A 395 7.85 -10.57 8.59
N PRO A 396 8.82 -11.42 8.21
CA PRO A 396 9.94 -11.04 7.36
C PRO A 396 9.52 -11.00 5.88
N ASN A 397 10.29 -10.26 5.07
CA ASN A 397 10.13 -10.26 3.62
C ASN A 397 10.57 -11.60 2.99
N LEU A 398 9.78 -12.09 2.03
CA LEU A 398 9.95 -13.37 1.36
C LEU A 398 11.11 -13.34 0.36
N GLY A 399 12.02 -14.32 0.45
CA GLY A 399 13.13 -14.47 -0.48
C GLY A 399 14.33 -13.53 -0.23
N GLY A 400 14.41 -12.89 0.94
CA GLY A 400 15.60 -12.16 1.39
C GLY A 400 15.29 -10.92 2.23
N ASP A 401 16.27 -10.43 2.98
CA ASP A 401 16.13 -9.32 3.94
C ASP A 401 16.02 -7.91 3.29
N ARG A 402 15.68 -7.81 2.01
CA ARG A 402 15.58 -6.54 1.25
C ARG A 402 14.23 -6.45 0.51
N PRO A 403 13.71 -5.24 0.23
CA PRO A 403 12.57 -5.06 -0.65
C PRO A 403 12.74 -5.77 -2.00
N ARG A 404 11.62 -6.14 -2.60
CA ARG A 404 11.56 -6.72 -3.94
C ARG A 404 11.79 -5.65 -5.03
N PHE A 405 11.36 -4.42 -4.75
CA PHE A 405 11.61 -3.21 -5.54
C PHE A 405 11.65 -2.00 -4.59
N ASP A 406 12.44 -0.98 -4.89
CA ASP A 406 12.57 0.23 -4.08
C ASP A 406 12.91 1.47 -4.91
N LEU A 407 12.46 2.63 -4.42
CA LEU A 407 12.80 3.98 -4.87
C LEU A 407 13.08 4.83 -3.64
N THR A 408 14.27 5.44 -3.57
CA THR A 408 14.82 6.13 -2.40
C THR A 408 15.24 7.57 -2.66
N ARG A 409 15.17 8.00 -3.93
CA ARG A 409 15.52 9.34 -4.43
C ARG A 409 14.42 9.96 -5.30
N ALA A 410 13.39 9.19 -5.66
CA ALA A 410 12.17 9.66 -6.29
C ALA A 410 11.51 10.83 -5.54
N ASP A 411 10.92 11.76 -6.29
CA ASP A 411 10.17 12.92 -5.78
C ASP A 411 8.69 12.63 -5.51
N PHE A 412 8.28 11.37 -5.68
CA PHE A 412 6.92 10.83 -5.56
C PHE A 412 6.90 9.58 -4.68
N ARG A 413 5.72 9.17 -4.20
CA ARG A 413 5.49 7.91 -3.49
C ARG A 413 4.69 6.92 -4.33
N ILE A 414 4.98 5.64 -4.15
CA ILE A 414 4.15 4.55 -4.66
C ILE A 414 2.98 4.35 -3.67
N MET A 415 1.76 4.31 -4.20
CA MET A 415 0.53 4.32 -3.42
C MET A 415 -0.37 3.11 -3.66
N GLN A 416 -0.28 2.44 -4.81
CA GLN A 416 -1.13 1.30 -5.19
C GLN A 416 -0.31 0.23 -5.94
N VAL A 417 -0.71 -1.04 -5.86
CA VAL A 417 -0.07 -2.17 -6.56
C VAL A 417 -1.07 -3.14 -7.16
N VAL A 418 -0.84 -3.51 -8.42
CA VAL A 418 -1.50 -4.64 -9.10
C VAL A 418 -0.43 -5.59 -9.63
N VAL A 419 -0.63 -6.90 -9.47
CA VAL A 419 0.33 -7.93 -9.91
C VAL A 419 -0.31 -8.85 -10.94
N HIS A 420 0.26 -8.88 -12.14
CA HIS A 420 -0.15 -9.77 -13.22
C HIS A 420 0.92 -10.84 -13.48
N LYS A 421 0.50 -12.11 -13.58
CA LYS A 421 1.38 -13.23 -13.94
C LYS A 421 1.44 -13.38 -15.46
N GLN A 422 2.56 -12.99 -16.08
CA GLN A 422 2.75 -13.11 -17.52
C GLN A 422 3.66 -14.29 -17.85
N LYS A 423 3.20 -15.21 -18.70
CA LYS A 423 4.04 -16.23 -19.33
C LYS A 423 4.75 -15.63 -20.55
N ALA A 424 6.06 -15.82 -20.66
CA ALA A 424 6.86 -15.29 -21.76
C ALA A 424 7.22 -16.35 -22.81
N ALA A 425 7.90 -15.91 -23.89
CA ALA A 425 8.42 -16.76 -24.96
C ALA A 425 9.41 -17.84 -24.48
N ASN A 426 10.13 -17.63 -23.38
CA ASN A 426 11.02 -18.62 -22.77
C ASN A 426 10.30 -19.58 -21.78
N ASP A 427 9.00 -19.81 -22.01
CA ASP A 427 8.03 -20.62 -21.24
C ASP A 427 7.86 -20.30 -19.74
N LYS A 428 8.67 -19.41 -19.18
CA LYS A 428 8.62 -19.02 -17.76
C LYS A 428 7.52 -17.99 -17.50
N THR A 429 6.95 -18.06 -16.30
CA THR A 429 6.01 -17.07 -15.77
C THR A 429 6.75 -16.05 -14.90
N TYR A 430 6.49 -14.77 -15.11
CA TYR A 430 7.04 -13.65 -14.36
C TYR A 430 5.91 -12.88 -13.67
N ASP A 431 6.14 -12.46 -12.43
CA ASP A 431 5.26 -11.51 -11.75
C ASP A 431 5.58 -10.10 -12.27
N VAL A 432 4.62 -9.44 -12.94
CA VAL A 432 4.73 -8.04 -13.38
C VAL A 432 3.89 -7.17 -12.47
N LEU A 433 4.55 -6.23 -11.81
CA LEU A 433 3.97 -5.25 -10.90
C LEU A 433 3.65 -3.98 -11.70
N PHE A 434 2.41 -3.52 -11.56
CA PHE A 434 1.98 -2.19 -11.97
C PHE A 434 1.77 -1.39 -10.69
N LEU A 435 2.42 -0.23 -10.59
CA LEU A 435 2.60 0.52 -9.34
C LEU A 435 2.13 1.96 -9.54
N GLY A 436 0.98 2.32 -8.97
CA GLY A 436 0.39 3.65 -9.08
C GLY A 436 0.99 4.63 -8.08
N THR A 437 1.20 5.89 -8.47
CA THR A 437 1.90 6.90 -7.65
C THR A 437 0.95 7.96 -7.06
N ASP A 438 1.44 8.75 -6.11
CA ASP A 438 0.75 9.95 -5.58
C ASP A 438 0.68 11.11 -6.59
N ASP A 439 1.39 11.02 -7.73
CA ASP A 439 1.44 12.03 -8.79
C ASP A 439 0.93 11.58 -10.18
N GLY A 440 0.09 10.54 -10.23
CA GLY A 440 -0.65 10.15 -11.45
C GLY A 440 0.18 9.42 -12.51
N ARG A 441 1.31 8.82 -12.11
CA ARG A 441 2.08 7.88 -12.91
C ARG A 441 1.69 6.44 -12.57
N VAL A 442 1.92 5.54 -13.53
CA VAL A 442 1.99 4.09 -13.28
C VAL A 442 3.36 3.60 -13.70
N LEU A 443 4.10 2.98 -12.77
CA LEU A 443 5.34 2.29 -13.07
C LEU A 443 5.06 0.81 -13.38
N LYS A 444 5.80 0.24 -14.32
CA LYS A 444 5.75 -1.21 -14.63
C LYS A 444 7.09 -1.85 -14.29
N VAL A 445 7.08 -2.86 -13.43
CA VAL A 445 8.29 -3.53 -12.92
C VAL A 445 8.15 -5.04 -13.10
N VAL A 446 9.12 -5.69 -13.74
CA VAL A 446 9.15 -7.17 -13.85
C VAL A 446 9.99 -7.77 -12.71
N ILE A 447 9.49 -8.83 -12.09
CA ILE A 447 10.22 -9.63 -11.11
C ILE A 447 10.71 -10.93 -11.74
N PHE A 448 11.99 -11.23 -11.52
CA PHE A 448 12.65 -12.44 -11.99
C PHE A 448 13.65 -12.98 -10.96
N GLN A 449 14.20 -14.17 -11.19
CA GLN A 449 15.32 -14.70 -10.42
C GLN A 449 16.62 -14.63 -11.25
N ASP A 450 17.71 -14.20 -10.62
CA ASP A 450 19.04 -14.26 -11.23
C ASP A 450 19.63 -15.67 -11.23
N THR A 451 20.84 -15.83 -11.78
CA THR A 451 21.53 -17.13 -11.90
C THR A 451 21.87 -17.81 -10.56
N ASN A 452 21.75 -17.09 -9.44
CA ASN A 452 21.94 -17.61 -8.08
C ASN A 452 20.59 -17.87 -7.38
N GLY A 453 19.46 -17.75 -8.09
CA GLY A 453 18.11 -17.86 -7.52
C GLY A 453 17.66 -16.63 -6.72
N GLN A 454 18.43 -15.54 -6.68
CA GLN A 454 18.02 -14.34 -5.94
C GLN A 454 16.99 -13.55 -6.75
N TYR A 455 15.92 -13.12 -6.08
CA TYR A 455 14.93 -12.25 -6.70
C TYR A 455 15.52 -10.88 -7.08
N ARG A 456 15.21 -10.44 -8.29
CA ARG A 456 15.54 -9.14 -8.86
C ARG A 456 14.28 -8.48 -9.40
N SER A 457 14.34 -7.16 -9.53
CA SER A 457 13.35 -6.32 -10.19
C SER A 457 14.05 -5.49 -11.28
N ASN A 458 13.36 -5.24 -12.39
CA ASN A 458 13.74 -4.24 -13.38
C ASN A 458 12.53 -3.33 -13.65
N LEU A 459 12.71 -2.02 -13.47
CA LEU A 459 11.76 -0.99 -13.90
C LEU A 459 11.74 -0.90 -15.42
N LEU A 460 10.63 -1.34 -16.03
CA LEU A 460 10.44 -1.39 -17.47
C LEU A 460 9.94 -0.05 -18.00
N GLU A 461 8.79 0.40 -17.50
CA GLU A 461 8.07 1.54 -18.05
C GLU A 461 7.69 2.56 -16.96
N GLU A 462 7.79 3.85 -17.29
CA GLU A 462 7.11 4.95 -16.59
C GLU A 462 6.00 5.49 -17.50
N ILE A 463 4.75 5.42 -17.03
CA ILE A 463 3.54 5.67 -17.82
C ILE A 463 2.79 6.88 -17.23
N PHE A 464 2.58 7.91 -18.05
CA PHE A 464 1.72 9.04 -17.70
C PHE A 464 0.27 8.73 -18.12
N ILE A 465 -0.64 8.63 -17.14
CA ILE A 465 -2.07 8.42 -17.39
C ILE A 465 -2.91 9.71 -17.34
N SER A 466 -2.26 10.84 -17.03
CA SER A 466 -2.86 12.18 -16.94
C SER A 466 -1.86 13.26 -17.38
N PRO A 467 -2.32 14.47 -17.76
CA PRO A 467 -1.45 15.63 -17.98
C PRO A 467 -0.66 16.00 -16.73
N ARG A 468 0.65 16.28 -16.85
CA ARG A 468 1.49 16.68 -15.70
C ARG A 468 0.98 17.93 -14.96
N ASP A 469 0.34 18.86 -15.67
CA ASP A 469 -0.14 20.13 -15.09
C ASP A 469 -1.46 19.98 -14.31
N HIS A 470 -2.14 18.85 -14.47
CA HIS A 470 -3.39 18.50 -13.78
C HIS A 470 -3.36 17.07 -13.22
N SER A 471 -2.17 16.59 -12.81
CA SER A 471 -2.00 15.21 -12.39
C SER A 471 -2.66 14.93 -11.03
N GLU A 472 -3.27 13.75 -10.90
CA GLU A 472 -3.94 13.28 -9.69
C GLU A 472 -3.38 11.92 -9.26
N GLY A 473 -3.07 11.77 -7.98
CA GLY A 473 -2.61 10.49 -7.43
C GLY A 473 -3.57 9.33 -7.67
N VAL A 474 -3.01 8.14 -7.88
CA VAL A 474 -3.74 6.91 -8.12
C VAL A 474 -4.42 6.43 -6.84
N VAL A 475 -5.74 6.29 -6.88
CA VAL A 475 -6.63 6.04 -5.74
C VAL A 475 -6.94 4.54 -5.55
N ASN A 476 -7.16 3.80 -6.63
CA ASN A 476 -7.26 2.33 -6.66
C ASN A 476 -6.80 1.80 -8.03
N MET A 477 -6.41 0.53 -8.11
CA MET A 477 -6.16 -0.17 -9.38
C MET A 477 -6.72 -1.61 -9.34
N GLU A 478 -7.28 -2.07 -10.45
CA GLU A 478 -7.84 -3.43 -10.58
C GLU A 478 -7.42 -4.06 -11.92
N ALA A 479 -7.02 -5.34 -11.92
CA ALA A 479 -6.74 -6.08 -13.16
C ALA A 479 -7.99 -6.78 -13.69
N ILE A 480 -8.37 -6.55 -14.95
CA ILE A 480 -9.41 -7.35 -15.61
C ILE A 480 -8.80 -8.71 -15.99
N GLN A 481 -9.15 -9.74 -15.23
CA GLN A 481 -8.79 -11.12 -15.55
C GLN A 481 -9.55 -11.61 -16.80
N GLN A 482 -8.92 -12.54 -17.52
CA GLN A 482 -9.18 -12.79 -18.94
C GLN A 482 -10.60 -13.27 -19.27
N GLN A 483 -11.43 -12.37 -19.78
CA GLN A 483 -12.68 -12.73 -20.46
C GLN A 483 -12.38 -13.27 -21.86
N ILE A 484 -13.14 -14.28 -22.29
CA ILE A 484 -12.96 -14.91 -23.61
C ILE A 484 -13.18 -13.85 -24.71
N GLY A 485 -12.13 -13.59 -25.50
CA GLY A 485 -12.17 -12.65 -26.62
C GLY A 485 -11.87 -11.18 -26.29
N GLN A 486 -11.55 -10.83 -25.04
CA GLN A 486 -11.14 -9.46 -24.67
C GLN A 486 -9.64 -9.35 -24.30
N PRO A 487 -9.01 -8.17 -24.51
CA PRO A 487 -7.65 -7.92 -24.05
C PRO A 487 -7.61 -7.77 -22.53
N GLN A 488 -6.59 -8.36 -21.90
CA GLN A 488 -6.26 -8.06 -20.50
C GLN A 488 -5.77 -6.62 -20.37
N VAL A 489 -6.27 -5.91 -19.36
CA VAL A 489 -5.98 -4.49 -19.08
C VAL A 489 -6.05 -4.24 -17.57
N ILE A 490 -5.47 -3.13 -17.12
CA ILE A 490 -5.60 -2.64 -15.74
C ILE A 490 -6.46 -1.38 -15.76
N LEU A 491 -7.43 -1.33 -14.87
CA LEU A 491 -8.25 -0.16 -14.62
C LEU A 491 -7.55 0.67 -13.54
N VAL A 492 -7.19 1.91 -13.88
CA VAL A 492 -6.47 2.81 -12.97
C VAL A 492 -7.41 3.96 -12.58
N ASN A 493 -7.72 4.09 -11.29
CA ASN A 493 -8.62 5.12 -10.76
C ASN A 493 -7.83 6.33 -10.25
N THR A 494 -8.13 7.52 -10.76
CA THR A 494 -7.77 8.81 -10.15
C THR A 494 -9.00 9.39 -9.43
N ASN A 495 -8.88 10.59 -8.84
CA ASN A 495 -10.02 11.28 -8.21
C ASN A 495 -11.08 11.75 -9.24
N SER A 496 -10.70 11.97 -10.51
CA SER A 496 -11.57 12.45 -11.59
C SER A 496 -11.79 11.47 -12.76
N THR A 497 -10.98 10.43 -12.93
CA THR A 497 -11.09 9.50 -14.08
C THR A 497 -10.78 8.05 -13.74
N VAL A 498 -11.36 7.10 -14.49
CA VAL A 498 -10.84 5.73 -14.62
C VAL A 498 -10.20 5.56 -16.00
N VAL A 499 -9.02 4.97 -16.06
CA VAL A 499 -8.26 4.75 -17.30
C VAL A 499 -8.13 3.25 -17.59
N GLU A 500 -8.47 2.82 -18.81
CA GLU A 500 -8.20 1.47 -19.32
C GLU A 500 -6.75 1.41 -19.82
N LEU A 501 -5.83 0.90 -19.01
CA LEU A 501 -4.40 0.82 -19.31
C LEU A 501 -4.03 -0.56 -19.89
N PRO A 502 -3.54 -0.65 -21.15
CA PRO A 502 -3.03 -1.90 -21.69
C PRO A 502 -1.78 -2.39 -20.95
N LEU A 503 -1.69 -3.71 -20.71
CA LEU A 503 -0.55 -4.34 -20.03
C LEU A 503 0.81 -4.17 -20.76
N GLN A 504 0.79 -3.88 -22.06
CA GLN A 504 1.99 -3.77 -22.89
C GLN A 504 1.91 -2.63 -23.92
N ARG A 505 3.07 -2.27 -24.48
CA ARG A 505 3.24 -1.29 -25.56
C ARG A 505 4.21 -1.78 -26.63
N CYS A 506 4.23 -3.09 -26.94
CA CYS A 506 5.28 -3.72 -27.79
C CYS A 506 5.52 -2.99 -29.12
N LYS A 507 4.46 -2.53 -29.80
CA LYS A 507 4.55 -1.80 -31.08
C LYS A 507 5.28 -0.44 -31.00
N ASN A 508 5.49 0.09 -29.80
CA ASN A 508 6.20 1.34 -29.55
C ASN A 508 7.68 1.10 -29.20
N LEU A 509 8.11 -0.16 -29.11
CA LEU A 509 9.48 -0.56 -28.82
C LEU A 509 10.22 -0.88 -30.13
N THR A 510 11.46 -0.41 -30.26
CA THR A 510 12.34 -0.74 -31.39
C THR A 510 13.07 -2.07 -31.18
N GLU A 511 13.39 -2.40 -29.93
CA GLU A 511 14.16 -3.59 -29.53
C GLU A 511 13.53 -4.21 -28.28
N CYS A 512 13.09 -5.47 -28.35
CA CYS A 512 12.35 -6.10 -27.25
C CYS A 512 13.26 -6.76 -26.21
N ALA A 513 14.31 -7.47 -26.62
CA ALA A 513 15.30 -8.10 -25.73
C ALA A 513 15.84 -7.13 -24.68
N CYS A 514 16.27 -5.93 -25.09
CA CYS A 514 16.84 -4.96 -24.14
C CYS A 514 15.80 -4.24 -23.28
N GLN A 515 14.55 -4.14 -23.75
CA GLN A 515 13.43 -3.70 -22.92
C GLN A 515 13.07 -4.77 -21.86
N GLN A 516 13.18 -6.06 -22.16
CA GLN A 516 12.92 -7.17 -21.20
C GLN A 516 11.47 -7.21 -20.69
N ASP A 517 10.50 -6.87 -21.55
CA ASP A 517 9.07 -6.88 -21.21
C ASP A 517 8.43 -8.25 -21.52
N PRO A 518 7.97 -9.04 -20.52
CA PRO A 518 7.51 -10.43 -20.73
C PRO A 518 6.23 -10.59 -21.59
N TYR A 519 5.55 -9.50 -21.94
CA TYR A 519 4.44 -9.52 -22.90
C TYR A 519 4.88 -9.43 -24.37
N CYS A 520 6.13 -9.04 -24.61
CA CYS A 520 6.64 -8.68 -25.93
C CYS A 520 7.71 -9.67 -26.41
N VAL A 521 7.84 -9.77 -27.73
CA VAL A 521 8.85 -10.59 -28.41
C VAL A 521 9.22 -9.92 -29.73
N TYR A 522 10.50 -9.91 -30.08
CA TYR A 522 10.96 -9.46 -31.39
C TYR A 522 10.68 -10.53 -32.46
N ASN A 523 9.91 -10.19 -33.50
CA ASN A 523 9.63 -11.09 -34.61
C ASN A 523 10.59 -10.83 -35.78
N ASN A 524 11.45 -11.80 -36.10
CA ASN A 524 12.47 -11.67 -37.14
C ASN A 524 11.88 -11.51 -38.56
N LEU A 525 10.72 -12.11 -38.85
CA LEU A 525 10.09 -12.07 -40.18
C LEU A 525 9.51 -10.69 -40.54
N SER A 526 9.06 -9.94 -39.53
CA SER A 526 8.46 -8.60 -39.67
C SER A 526 9.38 -7.48 -39.17
N GLN A 527 10.54 -7.83 -38.59
CA GLN A 527 11.56 -6.93 -38.06
C GLN A 527 10.98 -5.94 -37.02
N MET A 528 10.00 -6.37 -36.23
CA MET A 528 9.31 -5.53 -35.25
C MET A 528 8.93 -6.27 -33.97
N CYS A 529 8.80 -5.51 -32.89
CA CYS A 529 8.24 -5.97 -31.62
C CYS A 529 6.74 -6.27 -31.73
N VAL A 530 6.35 -7.51 -31.40
CA VAL A 530 4.97 -7.98 -31.35
C VAL A 530 4.62 -8.49 -29.95
N ARG A 531 3.35 -8.81 -29.72
CA ARG A 531 2.91 -9.46 -28.47
C ARG A 531 3.15 -10.96 -28.54
N PHE A 532 3.59 -11.55 -27.43
CA PHE A 532 3.77 -13.00 -27.32
C PHE A 532 2.50 -13.81 -27.69
N HIS A 533 1.30 -13.33 -27.36
CA HIS A 533 0.05 -14.05 -27.64
C HIS A 533 -0.56 -13.79 -29.04
N ASP A 534 0.06 -13.01 -29.92
CA ASP A 534 -0.52 -12.69 -31.25
C ASP A 534 -0.38 -13.83 -32.29
N ASN A 535 0.16 -15.01 -31.90
CA ASN A 535 0.47 -16.17 -32.75
C ASN A 535 1.27 -15.82 -34.02
N LYS A 536 2.16 -14.83 -33.90
CA LYS A 536 3.05 -14.30 -34.94
C LYS A 536 4.48 -14.27 -34.43
N TYR A 537 5.00 -15.43 -34.07
CA TYR A 537 6.39 -15.64 -33.70
C TYR A 537 6.76 -17.08 -34.05
N ASP A 538 8.01 -17.29 -34.43
CA ASP A 538 8.60 -18.62 -34.62
C ASP A 538 9.35 -19.06 -33.35
N SER A 539 9.63 -20.35 -33.25
CA SER A 539 10.59 -20.95 -32.34
C SER A 539 11.98 -20.28 -32.34
N SER A 540 12.37 -19.58 -33.42
CA SER A 540 13.59 -18.79 -33.55
C SER A 540 13.51 -17.35 -33.00
N ASP A 541 12.32 -16.86 -32.65
CA ASP A 541 12.09 -15.49 -32.13
C ASP A 541 12.28 -15.39 -30.60
N VAL A 542 12.83 -16.42 -29.93
CA VAL A 542 12.87 -16.48 -28.45
C VAL A 542 14.02 -15.64 -27.86
N GLU A 543 13.68 -14.44 -27.40
CA GLU A 543 14.53 -13.59 -26.54
C GLU A 543 14.44 -14.07 -25.07
N ASP A 544 15.57 -14.33 -24.39
CA ASP A 544 15.55 -14.45 -22.91
C ASP A 544 15.51 -13.04 -22.30
N ILE A 545 14.47 -12.78 -21.51
CA ILE A 545 14.21 -11.54 -20.74
C ILE A 545 15.39 -11.13 -19.84
N ARG A 546 16.39 -12.00 -19.61
CA ARG A 546 17.59 -11.68 -18.83
C ARG A 546 18.77 -11.24 -19.70
N ASP A 547 18.77 -11.58 -20.99
CA ASP A 547 19.87 -11.34 -21.94
C ASP A 547 19.56 -10.16 -22.88
N CYS A 548 19.80 -8.94 -22.39
CA CYS A 548 20.06 -7.82 -23.31
C CYS A 548 21.51 -7.96 -23.82
N PRO A 549 21.76 -8.09 -25.14
CA PRO A 549 23.12 -8.02 -25.66
C PRO A 549 23.73 -6.67 -25.28
N LYS A 550 24.83 -6.69 -24.53
CA LYS A 550 25.58 -5.47 -24.23
C LYS A 550 26.15 -4.97 -25.55
N GLU A 551 25.90 -3.71 -25.90
CA GLU A 551 26.71 -3.05 -26.93
C GLU A 551 28.19 -3.17 -26.52
N GLU A 552 28.96 -3.92 -27.32
CA GLU A 552 30.40 -3.75 -27.33
C GLU A 552 30.67 -2.36 -27.94
N VAL A 553 30.70 -1.35 -27.07
CA VAL A 553 31.06 0.03 -27.44
C VAL A 553 32.30 -0.04 -28.30
N PRO A 554 32.21 0.31 -29.60
CA PRO A 554 33.25 -0.04 -30.56
C PRO A 554 34.54 0.65 -30.14
N VAL A 555 35.49 -0.15 -29.64
CA VAL A 555 36.79 0.34 -29.16
C VAL A 555 37.37 1.17 -30.30
N PRO A 556 37.61 2.48 -30.12
CA PRO A 556 38.04 3.33 -31.21
C PRO A 556 39.32 2.76 -31.82
N GLN A 557 39.21 2.22 -33.04
CA GLN A 557 40.31 1.54 -33.70
C GLN A 557 41.47 2.53 -33.75
N THR A 558 42.50 2.25 -32.96
CA THR A 558 43.56 3.21 -32.73
C THR A 558 44.45 3.18 -33.97
N THR A 559 44.11 4.03 -34.93
CA THR A 559 44.79 4.11 -36.21
C THR A 559 46.27 4.33 -35.94
N THR A 560 47.08 3.34 -36.32
CA THR A 560 48.53 3.37 -36.13
C THR A 560 49.06 4.65 -36.77
N PRO A 561 49.89 5.46 -36.07
CA PRO A 561 50.40 6.69 -36.63
C PRO A 561 51.08 6.44 -37.97
N VAL A 562 50.67 7.15 -39.01
CA VAL A 562 51.34 7.09 -40.31
C VAL A 562 52.72 7.71 -40.14
N GLU A 563 53.76 6.89 -40.24
CA GLU A 563 55.15 7.36 -40.15
C GLU A 563 55.52 8.20 -41.38
N CYS A 564 55.43 9.53 -41.24
CA CYS A 564 55.91 10.47 -42.25
C CYS A 564 57.44 10.44 -42.33
N PHE A 565 57.99 9.63 -43.24
CA PHE A 565 59.42 9.62 -43.56
C PHE A 565 59.85 10.94 -44.22
N CYS A 566 60.68 11.72 -43.54
CA CYS A 566 61.42 12.83 -44.13
C CYS A 566 62.89 12.44 -44.38
N PRO A 567 63.38 12.41 -45.64
CA PRO A 567 64.81 12.24 -45.91
C PRO A 567 65.63 13.46 -45.46
N THR A 568 66.91 13.23 -45.18
CA THR A 568 67.80 14.18 -44.52
C THR A 568 68.19 15.40 -45.36
N ALA A 569 67.99 16.62 -44.86
CA ALA A 569 69.08 17.56 -44.49
C ALA A 569 68.58 18.94 -44.00
N GLN A 570 69.09 19.37 -42.83
CA GLN A 570 69.04 20.75 -42.28
C GLN A 570 67.63 21.32 -41.90
N PRO A 571 67.56 22.37 -41.04
CA PRO A 571 66.36 22.64 -40.24
C PRO A 571 65.51 23.84 -40.72
N CYS A 572 64.21 23.63 -40.88
CA CYS A 572 63.24 24.70 -41.14
C CYS A 572 62.70 25.32 -39.84
N VAL A 573 62.72 26.65 -39.75
CA VAL A 573 62.17 27.44 -38.63
C VAL A 573 60.65 27.63 -38.83
N LYS A 574 59.88 27.72 -37.74
CA LYS A 574 58.43 27.92 -37.78
C LYS A 574 58.03 29.31 -38.29
N THR A 575 57.43 29.37 -39.47
CA THR A 575 56.38 30.32 -39.86
C THR A 575 55.29 29.55 -40.62
N GLY A 576 54.02 29.90 -40.43
CA GLY A 576 52.89 29.12 -40.96
C GLY A 576 52.33 29.65 -42.28
N LYS A 577 51.22 29.01 -42.69
CA LYS A 577 50.44 29.11 -43.95
C LYS A 577 50.86 28.17 -45.11
N ASP A 578 49.86 27.98 -45.97
CA ASP A 578 49.82 27.41 -47.33
C ASP A 578 49.92 25.88 -47.48
N CYS A 579 48.76 25.27 -47.80
CA CYS A 579 48.53 23.99 -48.48
C CYS A 579 47.06 23.99 -48.97
N ASP A 580 46.81 24.50 -50.18
CA ASP A 580 45.50 24.57 -50.85
C ASP A 580 45.56 23.86 -52.22
N GLY A 581 44.38 23.45 -52.74
CA GLY A 581 44.17 22.98 -54.13
C GLY A 581 44.15 21.44 -54.35
N GLU A 582 43.49 20.91 -55.39
CA GLU A 582 42.56 21.54 -56.36
C GLU A 582 41.68 20.47 -57.07
N ASP A 583 40.58 20.94 -57.68
CA ASP A 583 39.46 20.40 -58.52
C ASP A 583 39.67 19.14 -59.47
N PRO A 584 38.70 18.61 -60.29
CA PRO A 584 37.61 19.33 -61.00
C PRO A 584 36.21 18.69 -61.26
N ASP A 585 35.28 19.58 -61.66
CA ASP A 585 34.19 19.46 -62.66
C ASP A 585 32.99 18.49 -62.46
N ASN A 586 31.81 19.10 -62.21
CA ASN A 586 30.78 19.16 -63.27
C ASN A 586 29.74 20.32 -63.08
N LEU A 587 29.17 20.76 -64.20
CA LEU A 587 28.25 21.91 -64.39
C LEU A 587 26.80 21.39 -64.66
N PRO A 588 25.72 22.21 -64.86
CA PRO A 588 25.62 23.67 -64.85
C PRO A 588 24.33 24.36 -64.28
N THR A 589 24.46 25.66 -63.96
CA THR A 589 23.49 26.79 -64.19
C THR A 589 22.10 26.86 -63.50
N THR A 590 21.43 28.02 -63.32
CA THR A 590 21.73 29.46 -63.06
C THR A 590 20.39 30.18 -62.69
N ILE A 591 20.46 31.45 -62.25
CA ILE A 591 19.43 32.53 -62.26
C ILE A 591 18.65 32.80 -60.95
N HIS A 592 19.14 33.82 -60.25
CA HIS A 592 18.39 34.81 -59.45
C HIS A 592 18.41 36.17 -60.23
N PRO A 593 17.70 37.24 -59.80
CA PRO A 593 16.42 37.35 -59.08
C PRO A 593 15.43 38.18 -59.97
N PRO A 594 14.57 39.17 -59.55
CA PRO A 594 14.77 40.25 -58.56
C PRO A 594 13.65 40.37 -57.49
N ALA A 595 13.77 41.36 -56.60
CA ALA A 595 12.75 41.73 -55.60
C ALA A 595 11.89 42.92 -56.06
N ALA A 596 10.74 43.16 -55.39
CA ALA A 596 10.47 44.39 -54.61
C ALA A 596 8.95 44.71 -54.42
N VAL A 597 8.71 45.68 -53.52
CA VAL A 597 7.48 46.49 -53.31
C VAL A 597 6.32 45.80 -52.58
N ALA A 598 5.65 46.58 -51.72
CA ALA A 598 4.48 46.21 -50.93
C ALA A 598 3.26 47.07 -51.28
N THR A 599 2.06 46.58 -50.98
CA THR A 599 0.81 47.38 -50.92
C THR A 599 -0.12 46.85 -49.83
N SER A 600 -1.03 47.71 -49.37
CA SER A 600 -1.90 47.50 -48.20
C SER A 600 -3.38 47.61 -48.56
N SER A 601 -4.27 46.84 -47.91
CA SER A 601 -5.72 47.08 -47.99
C SER A 601 -6.50 46.65 -46.74
N SER A 602 -6.98 47.66 -46.00
CA SER A 602 -8.29 47.79 -45.31
C SER A 602 -9.05 46.57 -44.75
N SER A 603 -9.43 46.70 -43.46
CA SER A 603 -10.49 45.99 -42.73
C SER A 603 -11.93 46.24 -43.23
N PRO A 604 -12.95 45.56 -42.66
CA PRO A 604 -13.80 46.32 -41.71
C PRO A 604 -14.29 45.58 -40.44
N THR A 605 -14.67 46.41 -39.47
CA THR A 605 -15.13 46.28 -38.07
C THR A 605 -16.40 45.45 -37.76
N SER A 606 -16.39 44.76 -36.59
CA SER A 606 -17.24 44.94 -35.36
C SER A 606 -18.80 45.01 -35.46
N PRO A 607 -19.62 45.02 -34.36
CA PRO A 607 -19.31 44.94 -32.91
C PRO A 607 -20.22 44.03 -32.03
N ARG A 608 -19.82 43.78 -30.76
CA ARG A 608 -20.62 43.61 -29.51
C ARG A 608 -19.78 42.95 -28.40
N GLU A 609 -20.04 43.08 -27.09
CA GLU A 609 -20.74 44.09 -26.25
C GLU A 609 -20.13 44.02 -24.83
N LEU A 610 -20.29 45.03 -23.96
CA LEU A 610 -19.56 45.12 -22.68
C LEU A 610 -20.46 44.88 -21.44
N ILE A 611 -20.10 43.90 -20.60
CA ILE A 611 -20.63 43.72 -19.23
C ILE A 611 -19.44 43.58 -18.26
N THR A 612 -19.60 44.00 -17.01
CA THR A 612 -18.49 44.30 -16.08
C THR A 612 -18.63 43.61 -14.71
N THR A 613 -17.63 43.82 -13.84
CA THR A 613 -17.46 43.31 -12.45
C THR A 613 -16.94 41.86 -12.33
N PRO A 614 -16.27 41.50 -11.22
CA PRO A 614 -15.04 42.17 -10.80
C PRO A 614 -13.87 41.18 -10.61
N LYS A 615 -12.65 41.54 -11.04
CA LYS A 615 -11.45 40.72 -10.76
C LYS A 615 -11.07 40.80 -9.28
N LYS A 616 -10.95 39.65 -8.62
CA LYS A 616 -10.12 39.52 -7.40
C LYS A 616 -8.67 39.81 -7.75
N GLU A 617 -8.03 40.67 -6.97
CA GLU A 617 -6.58 40.82 -7.02
C GLU A 617 -5.93 39.53 -6.48
N SER A 618 -5.06 38.94 -7.28
CA SER A 618 -4.11 37.91 -6.86
C SER A 618 -2.72 38.43 -7.18
N VAL A 619 -1.90 38.64 -6.15
CA VAL A 619 -0.58 39.28 -6.28
C VAL A 619 0.43 38.28 -6.81
N GLY A 620 0.45 38.10 -8.13
CA GLY A 620 1.42 37.28 -8.84
C GLY A 620 2.82 37.89 -8.77
N TYR A 621 3.65 37.40 -7.84
CA TYR A 621 5.07 37.77 -7.73
C TYR A 621 5.90 37.15 -8.86
N ASN A 622 5.82 37.73 -10.06
CA ASN A 622 6.75 37.43 -11.15
C ASN A 622 8.16 37.90 -10.78
N LYS A 623 8.94 37.01 -10.17
CA LYS A 623 10.38 37.21 -9.96
C LYS A 623 11.11 37.14 -11.30
N GLY A 624 11.44 38.31 -11.85
CA GLY A 624 12.50 38.40 -12.86
C GLY A 624 13.85 37.89 -12.32
N PRO A 625 14.82 37.61 -13.19
CA PRO A 625 16.11 37.05 -12.79
C PRO A 625 16.80 37.96 -11.74
N PRO A 626 17.41 37.38 -10.70
CA PRO A 626 18.00 38.14 -9.61
C PRO A 626 19.20 38.97 -10.09
N SER A 627 19.30 40.19 -9.58
CA SER A 627 20.36 41.14 -9.98
C SER A 627 21.76 40.60 -9.67
N PRO A 628 22.82 41.04 -10.38
CA PRO A 628 24.20 40.57 -10.15
C PRO A 628 24.70 40.81 -8.71
N VAL A 629 24.08 41.74 -7.98
CA VAL A 629 24.34 41.97 -6.55
C VAL A 629 23.94 40.77 -5.70
N PHE A 630 22.85 40.08 -6.05
CA PHE A 630 22.34 38.91 -5.31
C PHE A 630 23.29 37.71 -5.43
N TRP A 631 23.82 37.48 -6.64
CA TRP A 631 24.86 36.47 -6.90
C TRP A 631 26.15 36.76 -6.12
N SER A 632 26.56 38.02 -6.01
CA SER A 632 27.72 38.43 -5.20
C SER A 632 27.52 38.09 -3.72
N PHE A 633 26.33 38.35 -3.15
CA PHE A 633 26.04 37.96 -1.76
C PHE A 633 25.98 36.44 -1.58
N PHE A 634 25.43 35.69 -2.54
CA PHE A 634 25.45 34.22 -2.49
C PHE A 634 26.89 33.66 -2.52
N ALA A 635 27.76 34.18 -3.39
CA ALA A 635 29.16 33.77 -3.45
C ALA A 635 29.93 34.08 -2.16
N ILE A 636 29.70 35.25 -1.55
CA ILE A 636 30.30 35.62 -0.25
C ILE A 636 29.77 34.71 0.87
N GLY A 637 28.48 34.42 0.90
CA GLY A 637 27.87 33.49 1.86
C GLY A 637 28.46 32.08 1.75
N TRP A 638 28.63 31.57 0.53
CA TRP A 638 29.28 30.29 0.26
C TRP A 638 30.75 30.27 0.71
N LEU A 639 31.50 31.35 0.46
CA LEU A 639 32.89 31.47 0.89
C LEU A 639 33.02 31.45 2.43
N ILE A 640 32.13 32.15 3.14
CA ILE A 640 32.09 32.17 4.61
C ILE A 640 31.71 30.79 5.16
N ALA A 641 30.70 30.13 4.59
CA ALA A 641 30.30 28.78 4.97
C ALA A 641 31.44 27.76 4.76
N PHE A 642 32.15 27.84 3.64
CA PHE A 642 33.32 27.00 3.34
C PHE A 642 34.47 27.22 4.35
N ILE A 643 34.79 28.48 4.67
CA ILE A 643 35.81 28.81 5.67
C ILE A 643 35.42 28.27 7.07
N LEU A 644 34.16 28.40 7.47
CA LEU A 644 33.66 27.84 8.73
C LEU A 644 33.72 26.31 8.75
N MET A 645 33.34 25.64 7.65
CA MET A 645 33.42 24.19 7.52
C MET A 645 34.86 23.68 7.64
N VAL A 646 35.81 24.31 6.93
CA VAL A 646 37.24 23.99 7.02
C VAL A 646 37.76 24.21 8.45
N PHE A 647 37.36 25.29 9.12
CA PHE A 647 37.77 25.56 10.51
C PHE A 647 37.23 24.52 11.51
N LEU A 648 35.96 24.09 11.33
CA LEU A 648 35.34 23.04 12.14
C LEU A 648 36.01 21.68 11.93
N ILE A 649 36.32 21.31 10.68
CA ILE A 649 37.07 20.09 10.34
C ILE A 649 38.47 20.15 11.00
N HIS A 650 39.16 21.28 10.89
CA HIS A 650 40.50 21.44 11.47
C HIS A 650 40.50 21.37 13.00
N LEU A 651 39.45 21.87 13.67
CA LEU A 651 39.21 21.67 15.11
C LEU A 651 38.93 20.20 15.46
N PHE A 652 38.16 19.49 14.64
CA PHE A 652 37.82 18.08 14.88
C PHE A 652 39.05 17.17 14.76
N VAL A 653 39.86 17.37 13.71
CA VAL A 653 41.12 16.65 13.49
C VAL A 653 42.14 16.96 14.60
N THR A 654 42.34 18.23 14.96
CA THR A 654 43.32 18.61 16.00
C THR A 654 42.93 18.17 17.41
N LYS A 655 41.63 17.99 17.72
CA LYS A 655 41.19 17.30 18.93
C LYS A 655 41.49 15.80 18.89
N ARG A 656 41.27 15.13 17.75
CA ARG A 656 41.42 13.67 17.63
C ARG A 656 42.88 13.22 17.67
N CYS A 657 43.79 13.97 17.01
CA CYS A 657 45.22 13.66 16.93
C CYS A 657 46.06 14.07 18.16
N LYS A 658 45.44 14.45 19.28
CA LYS A 658 46.13 14.68 20.57
C LYS A 658 45.92 13.55 21.60
N GLY A 659 45.14 12.53 21.26
CA GLY A 659 45.09 11.27 22.01
C GLY A 659 46.04 10.25 21.41
N ASN A 660 46.88 9.64 22.25
CA ASN A 660 47.69 8.45 21.99
C ASN A 660 48.79 8.57 20.91
N TYR A 661 49.99 8.95 21.32
CA TYR A 661 51.20 8.33 20.77
C TYR A 661 52.29 8.21 21.84
N GLN A 662 52.83 7.01 22.00
CA GLN A 662 54.04 6.72 22.77
C GLN A 662 54.81 5.62 21.98
N PRO A 663 56.15 5.70 21.81
CA PRO A 663 56.79 5.10 20.63
C PRO A 663 57.45 3.73 20.87
N THR A 664 57.38 2.89 19.82
CA THR A 664 58.40 1.90 19.35
C THR A 664 58.77 0.74 20.32
N ASP A 665 59.33 -0.41 19.91
CA ASP A 665 60.31 -0.73 18.85
C ASP A 665 60.05 -2.07 18.08
N THR A 666 60.62 -2.17 16.87
CA THR A 666 61.24 -3.35 16.16
C THR A 666 60.59 -4.76 16.13
N GLU A 667 60.68 -5.58 15.07
CA GLU A 667 60.95 -5.38 13.62
C GLU A 667 60.66 -6.72 12.85
N GLU A 668 60.78 -6.70 11.51
CA GLU A 668 61.04 -7.83 10.59
C GLU A 668 60.26 -9.19 10.64
N SER A 669 59.28 -9.30 9.73
CA SER A 669 59.36 -10.15 8.51
C SER A 669 58.80 -11.61 8.42
N VAL A 670 58.61 -12.01 7.14
CA VAL A 670 58.45 -13.37 6.55
C VAL A 670 57.06 -14.06 6.53
N LEU A 671 56.86 -14.80 5.42
CA LEU A 671 55.67 -15.44 4.86
C LEU A 671 55.11 -16.63 5.68
N GLY A 672 53.82 -16.94 5.47
CA GLY A 672 53.46 -18.27 4.95
C GLY A 672 52.29 -19.05 5.55
N SER A 673 51.35 -19.44 4.67
CA SER A 673 50.53 -20.68 4.69
C SER A 673 49.75 -21.13 5.93
N SER A 674 48.42 -21.16 5.77
CA SER A 674 47.44 -22.21 6.18
C SER A 674 47.91 -23.41 7.02
N TYR A 675 47.19 -23.73 8.12
CA TYR A 675 46.42 -24.98 8.30
C TYR A 675 45.52 -24.96 9.58
N LYS A 676 44.47 -25.80 9.63
CA LYS A 676 43.69 -26.22 10.84
C LYS A 676 44.30 -27.55 11.40
N PRO A 677 43.98 -28.10 12.61
CA PRO A 677 42.72 -27.99 13.39
C PRO A 677 42.87 -27.96 14.95
N SER A 678 41.78 -28.27 15.67
CA SER A 678 41.61 -28.34 17.15
C SER A 678 42.40 -29.46 17.87
N PRO A 679 42.53 -29.43 19.22
CA PRO A 679 41.63 -30.29 20.04
C PRO A 679 41.28 -29.83 21.50
N LYS A 680 40.37 -30.63 22.11
CA LYS A 680 39.93 -30.72 23.53
C LYS A 680 41.12 -30.94 24.53
N ILE A 681 41.02 -30.89 25.88
CA ILE A 681 40.23 -31.80 26.77
C ILE A 681 40.47 -31.55 28.31
N VAL A 682 39.52 -31.97 29.18
CA VAL A 682 39.57 -32.22 30.67
C VAL A 682 39.85 -31.04 31.66
N LYS A 683 39.23 -30.81 32.85
CA LYS A 683 38.44 -31.49 33.96
C LYS A 683 39.24 -31.75 35.27
N THR A 684 38.52 -31.90 36.42
CA THR A 684 38.92 -32.48 37.77
C THR A 684 39.19 -31.44 38.90
N VAL A 685 38.68 -31.51 40.16
CA VAL A 685 37.52 -32.21 40.79
C VAL A 685 37.11 -31.58 42.16
N LEU A 686 35.90 -31.97 42.64
CA LEU A 686 35.17 -31.87 43.95
C LEU A 686 35.98 -31.86 45.29
N PRO A 687 35.37 -31.74 46.52
CA PRO A 687 33.94 -31.73 46.96
C PRO A 687 33.59 -30.51 47.89
N SER A 688 32.64 -30.40 48.87
CA SER A 688 31.48 -31.13 49.49
C SER A 688 30.68 -30.11 50.38
N GLU A 689 29.52 -30.27 51.06
CA GLU A 689 28.44 -31.29 51.17
C GLU A 689 27.16 -30.70 51.89
N ASN A 690 26.11 -31.52 52.09
CA ASN A 690 25.00 -31.51 53.09
C ASN A 690 24.49 -30.22 53.80
N GLY A 691 23.15 -30.01 53.82
CA GLY A 691 22.45 -29.24 54.89
C GLY A 691 21.05 -28.67 54.58
N LYS A 692 20.01 -29.06 55.35
CA LYS A 692 18.62 -28.50 55.37
C LYS A 692 17.82 -29.09 56.56
N PRO A 693 16.75 -28.47 57.12
CA PRO A 693 16.37 -27.06 57.29
C PRO A 693 16.49 -26.64 58.80
N PRO A 694 15.83 -25.55 59.31
CA PRO A 694 14.43 -25.65 59.79
C PRO A 694 13.57 -24.36 59.65
N LEU A 695 12.30 -24.43 60.11
CA LEU A 695 11.37 -23.30 60.34
C LEU A 695 11.56 -22.71 61.75
N MET A 696 11.29 -21.41 61.97
CA MET A 696 10.16 -20.92 62.82
C MET A 696 10.08 -19.38 63.05
N THR A 697 8.82 -18.91 63.19
CA THR A 697 8.28 -17.78 64.00
C THR A 697 8.98 -16.41 64.16
N SER A 698 8.27 -15.36 63.67
CA SER A 698 7.55 -14.33 64.46
C SER A 698 8.25 -13.26 65.34
N MET A 699 7.54 -12.13 65.49
CA MET A 699 7.61 -11.05 66.50
C MET A 699 8.75 -9.99 66.48
N GLN A 700 8.44 -8.87 65.81
CA GLN A 700 8.02 -7.60 66.47
C GLN A 700 8.84 -7.04 67.65
N GLU A 701 9.49 -5.88 67.46
CA GLU A 701 9.43 -4.75 68.40
C GLU A 701 9.76 -3.39 67.73
N SER A 702 9.58 -2.28 68.46
CA SER A 702 9.57 -0.88 67.93
C SER A 702 10.60 0.01 68.69
N PRO A 703 10.30 1.28 69.04
CA PRO A 703 10.17 2.48 68.20
C PRO A 703 11.24 3.56 68.49
N VAL A 704 11.39 4.57 67.61
CA VAL A 704 11.94 5.90 68.00
C VAL A 704 11.11 7.03 67.39
N ARG A 705 10.76 8.04 68.20
CA ARG A 705 10.11 9.30 67.80
C ARG A 705 10.72 10.46 68.60
N VAL A 706 11.18 11.52 67.94
CA VAL A 706 11.36 12.86 68.53
C VAL A 706 10.90 13.93 67.52
N THR A 707 10.27 14.99 68.01
CA THR A 707 9.70 16.15 67.30
C THR A 707 9.78 17.38 68.23
N PRO A 708 9.17 18.55 67.94
CA PRO A 708 9.34 19.50 66.82
C PRO A 708 9.67 20.94 67.33
N VAL A 709 9.74 21.98 66.47
CA VAL A 709 9.42 23.41 66.81
C VAL A 709 8.84 24.17 65.59
N ASN A 710 7.99 25.19 65.87
CA ASN A 710 7.20 26.09 64.97
C ASN A 710 8.05 27.11 64.15
N GLY A 711 7.52 27.98 63.27
CA GLY A 711 6.14 28.38 62.87
C GLY A 711 6.15 29.15 61.51
N SER A 712 5.14 29.89 61.03
CA SER A 712 3.91 30.47 61.64
C SER A 712 2.77 30.77 60.62
N LEU A 713 1.59 31.14 61.13
CA LEU A 713 0.28 31.49 60.48
C LEU A 713 0.21 32.95 59.94
N PRO A 714 -0.92 33.55 59.42
CA PRO A 714 -2.35 33.12 59.38
C PRO A 714 -3.23 33.41 58.11
N GLN A 715 -4.34 32.64 57.94
CA GLN A 715 -5.74 33.03 57.53
C GLN A 715 -6.02 33.80 56.19
N SER A 716 -7.21 33.79 55.55
CA SER A 716 -8.46 32.96 55.48
C SER A 716 -9.28 33.45 54.23
N ARG A 717 -10.56 33.16 53.88
CA ARG A 717 -11.76 32.49 54.48
C ARG A 717 -12.76 32.09 53.34
N THR A 718 -13.93 31.54 53.69
CA THR A 718 -15.07 31.18 52.77
C THR A 718 -16.33 32.04 53.02
N HIS A 719 -17.26 32.16 52.04
CA HIS A 719 -18.74 31.98 52.14
C HIS A 719 -19.54 32.40 50.87
N SER A 720 -20.88 32.50 50.94
CA SER A 720 -21.83 32.21 49.84
C SER A 720 -23.18 32.98 49.92
N LEU A 721 -23.93 33.02 48.78
CA LEU A 721 -25.38 33.35 48.58
C LEU A 721 -25.84 34.84 48.46
N THR A 722 -26.48 35.15 47.30
CA THR A 722 -27.71 35.95 46.98
C THR A 722 -28.34 36.98 47.97
N PRO A 723 -29.26 37.89 47.53
CA PRO A 723 -29.37 38.74 46.31
C PRO A 723 -29.87 40.20 46.61
N SER A 724 -30.08 41.11 45.60
CA SER A 724 -31.29 41.99 45.47
C SER A 724 -31.27 43.12 44.39
N THR A 725 -32.48 43.52 43.95
CA THR A 725 -32.99 44.88 43.55
C THR A 725 -32.65 45.60 42.22
N ASP A 726 -33.74 46.00 41.56
CA ASP A 726 -33.99 46.84 40.34
C ASP A 726 -33.96 48.38 40.67
N PRO A 727 -34.15 49.40 39.76
CA PRO A 727 -35.37 49.60 38.94
C PRO A 727 -35.36 50.42 37.60
N ASN A 728 -36.44 50.26 36.81
CA ASN A 728 -37.00 51.13 35.72
C ASN A 728 -36.43 50.98 34.28
N LEU A 729 -37.20 51.02 33.17
CA LEU A 729 -38.53 51.63 32.87
C LEU A 729 -39.47 50.79 31.95
N ARG A 730 -40.79 50.81 32.26
CA ARG A 730 -41.99 51.15 31.43
C ARG A 730 -41.97 51.07 29.88
N ASN A 731 -43.05 50.74 29.13
CA ASN A 731 -44.39 50.16 29.43
C ASN A 731 -45.20 49.82 28.13
N SER A 732 -46.46 49.37 28.28
CA SER A 732 -47.62 49.35 27.31
C SER A 732 -47.97 48.00 26.61
N THR A 733 -48.89 47.18 27.18
CA THR A 733 -50.37 47.06 26.89
C THR A 733 -50.74 46.34 25.56
N ASN A 734 -51.35 45.14 25.53
CA ASN A 734 -52.65 44.62 26.02
C ASN A 734 -53.89 44.84 25.11
N GLY A 735 -54.50 43.72 24.65
CA GLY A 735 -55.87 43.60 24.12
C GLY A 735 -55.98 43.24 22.62
N SER A 736 -56.95 42.43 22.13
CA SER A 736 -57.97 41.60 22.82
C SER A 736 -58.74 40.67 21.85
N TYR A 737 -59.21 39.52 22.37
CA TYR A 737 -60.44 38.76 21.99
C TYR A 737 -60.55 37.86 20.71
N GLN A 738 -60.96 36.61 20.99
CA GLN A 738 -61.89 35.69 20.28
C GLN A 738 -61.48 34.81 19.05
N PRO A 739 -61.90 33.52 19.02
CA PRO A 739 -61.83 32.59 17.88
C PRO A 739 -63.21 32.19 17.29
N PRO A 740 -63.25 31.39 16.20
CA PRO A 740 -64.36 30.44 16.01
C PRO A 740 -63.99 29.03 15.48
N ARG A 741 -64.43 28.02 16.25
CA ARG A 741 -65.13 26.76 15.86
C ARG A 741 -64.76 25.97 14.58
N GLY A 742 -64.55 24.66 14.77
CA GLY A 742 -64.88 23.59 13.81
C GLY A 742 -63.91 22.40 13.81
N SER A 743 -64.25 21.12 14.03
CA SER A 743 -65.40 20.39 14.61
C SER A 743 -65.16 18.89 14.36
N PHE A 744 -65.23 18.06 15.42
CA PHE A 744 -65.93 16.75 15.51
C PHE A 744 -65.67 15.64 14.45
N THR A 745 -65.48 14.33 14.76
CA THR A 745 -65.33 13.57 16.04
C THR A 745 -64.75 12.17 15.77
N TYR A 746 -64.36 11.44 16.83
CA TYR A 746 -64.26 9.96 16.81
C TYR A 746 -65.63 9.27 16.70
N GLY A 747 -65.67 8.04 16.18
CA GLY A 747 -66.85 7.17 16.27
C GLY A 747 -66.56 5.73 15.84
N MET A 748 -66.67 4.79 16.79
CA MET A 748 -67.05 3.40 16.50
C MET A 748 -68.55 3.28 16.78
N ASP A 749 -69.31 2.53 15.96
CA ASP A 749 -70.27 1.57 16.52
C ASP A 749 -70.66 0.48 15.50
N ASN A 750 -71.51 -0.45 15.95
CA ASN A 750 -71.71 -1.80 15.40
C ASN A 750 -72.94 -2.00 14.48
N SER A 751 -72.92 -3.20 13.87
CA SER A 751 -74.08 -4.05 13.52
C SER A 751 -74.98 -3.69 12.34
N TYR A 752 -75.03 -4.61 11.36
CA TYR A 752 -76.25 -5.30 10.88
C TYR A 752 -75.81 -6.73 10.47
N LEU A 753 -76.07 -7.76 11.31
CA LEU A 753 -77.25 -8.63 11.36
C LEU A 753 -77.17 -9.87 10.45
N THR A 754 -77.15 -11.05 11.09
CA THR A 754 -77.07 -12.41 10.49
C THR A 754 -78.43 -12.92 10.01
N PRO A 755 -78.46 -14.06 9.27
CA PRO A 755 -78.98 -15.26 9.96
C PRO A 755 -78.16 -16.56 9.75
N TYR A 756 -77.95 -17.27 10.88
CA TYR A 756 -77.71 -18.71 11.01
C TYR A 756 -79.10 -19.43 11.20
N PRO A 757 -79.25 -20.75 11.50
CA PRO A 757 -78.25 -21.83 11.70
C PRO A 757 -78.56 -23.18 10.97
N GLY A 758 -77.67 -24.17 11.17
CA GLY A 758 -78.06 -25.59 11.28
C GLY A 758 -77.30 -26.57 10.38
N GLY A 759 -76.58 -27.53 10.96
CA GLY A 759 -75.87 -28.55 10.15
C GLY A 759 -74.84 -29.42 10.89
N SER A 760 -75.21 -30.06 11.99
CA SER A 760 -74.39 -31.14 12.60
C SER A 760 -75.19 -32.44 12.64
N LEU A 761 -74.72 -33.50 11.97
CA LEU A 761 -74.95 -34.90 12.34
C LEU A 761 -74.15 -35.89 11.48
N GLU A 762 -74.14 -37.14 11.95
CA GLU A 762 -73.22 -38.20 11.60
C GLU A 762 -73.71 -39.16 10.48
N ARG A 763 -72.76 -40.00 10.03
CA ARG A 763 -72.92 -41.43 9.65
C ARG A 763 -74.04 -41.86 8.68
N ARG A 764 -73.65 -42.67 7.70
CA ARG A 764 -74.15 -44.07 7.63
C ARG A 764 -73.02 -45.10 7.49
N HIS A 765 -73.04 -46.04 8.43
CA HIS A 765 -72.40 -47.36 8.46
C HIS A 765 -73.22 -48.39 7.63
N PRO A 766 -72.89 -49.69 7.58
CA PRO A 766 -71.59 -50.43 7.57
C PRO A 766 -71.64 -51.46 6.39
N PRO A 767 -71.23 -52.77 6.48
CA PRO A 767 -70.19 -53.50 7.24
C PRO A 767 -69.14 -54.16 6.28
N THR A 768 -68.05 -54.85 6.69
CA THR A 768 -67.83 -55.90 7.72
C THR A 768 -66.32 -55.99 8.07
N GLY A 769 -65.91 -56.75 9.10
CA GLY A 769 -64.54 -56.78 9.70
C GLY A 769 -63.37 -57.29 8.83
N GLY A 770 -62.16 -57.48 9.35
CA GLY A 770 -61.61 -57.34 10.72
C GLY A 770 -60.27 -58.12 10.88
N VAL A 771 -59.62 -58.09 12.07
CA VAL A 771 -58.42 -58.91 12.46
C VAL A 771 -57.09 -58.48 11.79
N ASP A 772 -55.92 -58.29 12.43
CA ASP A 772 -55.49 -58.41 13.85
C ASP A 772 -54.32 -57.44 14.24
N GLU A 773 -53.86 -57.50 15.51
CA GLU A 773 -52.76 -56.69 16.09
C GLU A 773 -51.33 -57.28 15.88
N GLY A 774 -50.26 -56.49 16.14
CA GLY A 774 -48.88 -57.04 16.26
C GLY A 774 -47.71 -56.06 16.44
N SER A 775 -46.87 -56.28 17.46
CA SER A 775 -45.49 -55.77 17.68
C SER A 775 -44.68 -56.92 18.34
N PRO A 776 -43.37 -56.85 18.72
CA PRO A 776 -42.34 -55.78 18.63
C PRO A 776 -40.88 -56.24 18.26
N HIS A 777 -39.90 -55.32 18.36
CA HIS A 777 -38.47 -55.51 18.78
C HIS A 777 -37.35 -56.21 17.93
N ARG A 778 -36.15 -55.58 18.01
CA ARG A 778 -34.74 -56.09 18.21
C ARG A 778 -33.65 -56.04 17.10
N LEU A 779 -32.41 -55.92 17.61
CA LEU A 779 -31.03 -55.85 17.05
C LEU A 779 -30.46 -57.28 16.69
N PRO A 780 -29.22 -57.53 16.13
CA PRO A 780 -27.97 -56.74 16.29
C PRO A 780 -26.82 -56.78 15.19
N SER A 781 -25.81 -55.92 15.40
CA SER A 781 -24.31 -56.04 15.27
C SER A 781 -23.52 -56.73 14.11
N GLU A 782 -22.48 -55.99 13.64
CA GLU A 782 -21.02 -56.34 13.55
C GLU A 782 -20.24 -56.75 12.27
N THR A 783 -18.91 -56.50 12.34
CA THR A 783 -17.70 -57.01 11.60
C THR A 783 -17.24 -56.47 10.20
N GLU A 784 -16.05 -55.81 10.22
CA GLU A 784 -14.79 -56.09 9.45
C GLU A 784 -14.71 -56.13 7.88
N SER A 785 -13.57 -55.94 7.18
CA SER A 785 -12.13 -55.66 7.49
C SER A 785 -11.37 -54.98 6.29
N ARG A 786 -10.02 -54.89 6.34
CA ARG A 786 -9.10 -54.13 5.44
C ARG A 786 -8.06 -55.06 4.74
N PRO A 787 -7.54 -54.71 3.54
CA PRO A 787 -6.09 -54.34 3.39
C PRO A 787 -5.88 -53.20 2.33
N SER A 788 -4.73 -52.58 1.95
CA SER A 788 -3.24 -52.71 2.07
C SER A 788 -2.50 -53.68 1.09
N ALA A 789 -1.35 -53.37 0.45
CA ALA A 789 -0.51 -52.15 0.34
C ALA A 789 0.52 -52.23 -0.84
N SER A 790 1.34 -51.18 -1.05
CA SER A 790 2.60 -51.08 -1.86
C SER A 790 2.53 -51.20 -3.40
N GLY A 791 3.44 -50.59 -4.20
CA GLY A 791 4.47 -49.58 -3.89
C GLY A 791 5.55 -49.38 -5.00
N ALA A 792 6.29 -48.26 -4.90
CA ALA A 792 7.62 -47.94 -5.49
C ALA A 792 7.86 -47.72 -7.02
N SER A 793 8.64 -46.65 -7.27
CA SER A 793 9.80 -46.49 -8.19
C SER A 793 9.70 -46.35 -9.73
N ASP A 794 10.51 -45.40 -10.21
CA ASP A 794 11.28 -45.31 -11.47
C ASP A 794 10.65 -44.74 -12.76
N SER A 795 11.51 -44.59 -13.79
CA SER A 795 11.56 -43.46 -14.73
C SER A 795 11.60 -43.86 -16.22
N GLU A 796 11.95 -42.90 -17.09
CA GLU A 796 12.04 -42.93 -18.58
C GLU A 796 10.70 -42.59 -19.28
N GLN A 797 10.56 -41.80 -20.37
CA GLN A 797 11.41 -41.02 -21.30
C GLN A 797 11.17 -41.46 -22.76
N CYS A 798 10.55 -40.57 -23.56
CA CYS A 798 10.32 -40.68 -25.02
C CYS A 798 9.41 -41.88 -25.45
N ASP A 799 8.77 -41.90 -26.63
CA ASP A 799 8.95 -41.06 -27.84
C ASP A 799 7.62 -40.87 -28.64
N ASP A 800 7.70 -40.20 -29.79
CA ASP A 800 6.61 -39.83 -30.73
C ASP A 800 5.63 -40.96 -31.17
N SER A 801 4.36 -40.59 -31.46
CA SER A 801 3.81 -40.63 -32.84
C SER A 801 2.33 -40.18 -32.99
N ASP A 802 1.99 -39.71 -34.19
CA ASP A 802 0.69 -39.18 -34.62
C ASP A 802 -0.54 -40.08 -34.38
N ILE A 803 -1.71 -39.46 -34.20
CA ILE A 803 -2.96 -39.85 -34.89
C ILE A 803 -3.83 -38.61 -35.14
N TRP A 804 -4.26 -38.43 -36.40
CA TRP A 804 -5.23 -37.42 -36.82
C TRP A 804 -6.66 -37.86 -36.52
N LEU A 805 -7.54 -36.96 -36.05
CA LEU A 805 -8.99 -37.10 -36.28
C LEU A 805 -9.79 -35.78 -36.13
N LYS A 806 -10.16 -35.24 -37.30
CA LYS A 806 -11.37 -34.48 -37.67
C LYS A 806 -12.23 -33.78 -36.60
N MET A 807 -12.49 -32.49 -36.85
CA MET A 807 -13.74 -31.80 -36.49
C MET A 807 -14.97 -32.46 -37.17
N PRO A 808 -16.15 -32.33 -36.56
CA PRO A 808 -17.42 -32.22 -37.26
C PRO A 808 -18.01 -30.81 -37.11
N ASP A 809 -18.22 -30.11 -38.22
CA ASP A 809 -19.41 -29.24 -38.33
C ASP A 809 -20.65 -30.16 -38.34
N ASP A 810 -21.72 -29.79 -37.63
CA ASP A 810 -22.90 -29.26 -38.32
C ASP A 810 -23.83 -28.51 -37.35
N SER A 811 -24.82 -27.84 -37.93
CA SER A 811 -25.76 -26.91 -37.32
C SER A 811 -27.11 -27.55 -36.98
N GLN A 812 -27.77 -27.07 -35.92
CA GLN A 812 -29.05 -26.33 -35.98
C GLN A 812 -29.80 -26.28 -34.63
N VAL A 813 -30.65 -25.23 -34.50
CA VAL A 813 -31.58 -24.88 -33.41
C VAL A 813 -30.92 -24.31 -32.15
#